data_AF-A0A166DLH6-F1
#
_entry.id   AF-A0A166DLH6-F1
#
_cell.length_a   1.000
_cell.length_b   1.000
_cell.length_c   1.000
_cell.angle_alpha   90.00
_cell.angle_beta   90.00
_cell.angle_gamma   90.00
#
_symmetry.space_group_name_H-M   'P 1'
#
loop_
_entity.id
_entity.type
_entity.pdbx_description
1 polymer ?
#
loop_
_entity_poly.entity_id
_entity_poly.type
_entity_poly.pdbx_seq_one_letter_code
_entity_poly.pdbx_strand_id
1 'polypeptide(L)'
;MKLNKKIIVLLIVLLFLAVGSVSAANDTNTSKEISINDNNYDTYFDSDGKLKDSTDFVEGDTLYINGSLTNKKLKLDKKTVIDGKNTGKIINSTIVLGADASGSTLKGLTFDITDKNAINLTNGASYINIHNNIINIRGTDALSGYDSLYGIFATGETSYNNITNNNITMSGKAPYNYAISVGIDWMSPNPNNYLIANNRINADVDNYIAGIQSESLVNATIRNNNINLNSKGLVYGIIITDMFLYDFNVGDWEIRNLIPSRGINIIENTINGNGNIVYLIELYQVGNQEYYYESAENVEDYDGPVTTVIENNILSGKGTSIYGIAAIASKYINITGNNINVLGGNYSSITNNSDIIGVGNNPIALWGDSNGVSQYINITNNKFQTNNGVIIGYTFDNPNLAPKNVTYLDNLQTFVIDDDSYSNFFDENGNFLAYINVTATDSVRLGNLSRKKLIIDRKLNISSFDENSKFSFSQLIIDGEDASGTTIKGLNALSNSSIFIIRGSHDTIIENNIINITSNSVEGAYETINAVSIESNNNKLINNNIIIQGIHPSGWYYGISISGENNLISGNNIKITSNNCAEGLYLTHVINNTVSNNTINLIAKNFAYGILVGDSYSASFGNISENNRILNNKINAKASMIYLLRSDFAINTTFKNNTLYGEGDAVYGYAGTSSQNDTIEGNTITISGIDVNKTPENYDTAGSGHAGIFTKDSFSLTIKNNKIISTYKKGGDYGIRIINSTQGSKNIIENNYISSDNGKKLGTKAISTDGSSDVIARNTPIGTSISITTKTIYKGKNAVITATLKDANGKLLANKKVTLTINGKKYSKNTNSKGVATFTISSLNVGKTTAKIAYSGSTEFASSSNSAIQTVKGIADLVIKKVKKSRNVYKIIITNKGSAKSTATKLKVYYKKNKYKIVKVKRISAGKSLTVKVRFFKNLANKKYTKVAYVNYNKKALESSYKNNKKAFKI
;
A
#
# COMPACT_ATOMS: atom_id res chain seq x y z
N MET A 1 -52.06 -1.66 -1.87
CA MET A 1 -52.72 -0.58 -1.10
C MET A 1 -51.72 -0.08 -0.06
N LYS A 2 -51.25 1.17 -0.18
CA LYS A 2 -50.20 1.75 0.68
C LYS A 2 -50.80 2.13 2.03
N LEU A 3 -50.57 1.32 3.07
CA LEU A 3 -50.87 1.69 4.45
C LEU A 3 -49.55 1.97 5.19
N ASN A 4 -49.49 3.14 5.83
CA ASN A 4 -48.30 3.81 6.35
C ASN A 4 -47.57 3.02 7.46
N LYS A 5 -46.27 2.75 7.24
CA LYS A 5 -45.28 2.25 8.22
C LYS A 5 -45.10 3.13 9.49
N LYS A 6 -45.77 4.27 9.59
CA LYS A 6 -45.71 5.18 10.76
C LYS A 6 -46.77 4.91 11.84
N ILE A 7 -47.78 4.09 11.58
CA ILE A 7 -48.89 3.88 12.54
C ILE A 7 -48.59 2.74 13.53
N ILE A 8 -47.77 1.76 13.17
CA ILE A 8 -47.41 0.63 14.06
C ILE A 8 -46.40 1.06 15.13
N VAL A 9 -45.43 1.93 14.78
CA VAL A 9 -44.46 2.48 15.76
C VAL A 9 -45.14 3.43 16.75
N LEU A 10 -46.22 4.11 16.34
CA LEU A 10 -46.96 5.00 17.24
C LEU A 10 -47.89 4.22 18.19
N LEU A 11 -48.47 3.09 17.76
CA LEU A 11 -49.29 2.23 18.64
C LEU A 11 -48.46 1.47 19.68
N ILE A 12 -47.23 1.09 19.36
CA ILE A 12 -46.33 0.43 20.33
C ILE A 12 -45.80 1.45 21.35
N VAL A 13 -45.46 2.68 20.94
CA VAL A 13 -45.05 3.74 21.88
C VAL A 13 -46.21 4.23 22.77
N LEU A 14 -47.46 4.18 22.30
CA LEU A 14 -48.63 4.54 23.10
C LEU A 14 -49.08 3.45 24.09
N LEU A 15 -48.72 2.18 23.90
CA LEU A 15 -48.93 1.12 24.90
C LEU A 15 -47.88 1.14 26.02
N PHE A 16 -46.69 1.72 25.78
CA PHE A 16 -45.61 1.85 26.77
C PHE A 16 -45.65 3.16 27.59
N LEU A 17 -46.63 4.04 27.37
CA LEU A 17 -46.91 5.22 28.21
C LEU A 17 -48.11 5.03 29.15
N ALA A 18 -48.75 3.86 29.13
CA ALA A 18 -49.88 3.51 30.00
C ALA A 18 -49.47 2.61 31.17
N VAL A 19 -48.37 2.94 31.87
CA VAL A 19 -48.13 2.46 33.24
C VAL A 19 -47.66 3.66 34.08
N GLY A 20 -48.55 4.64 34.22
CA GLY A 20 -48.24 5.91 34.85
C GLY A 20 -49.45 6.82 34.98
N SER A 21 -50.60 6.27 35.38
CA SER A 21 -51.70 7.01 36.02
C SER A 21 -52.81 6.04 36.38
N VAL A 22 -52.62 5.32 37.48
CA VAL A 22 -53.79 4.91 38.26
C VAL A 22 -54.34 6.18 38.89
N SER A 23 -55.63 6.40 38.71
CA SER A 23 -56.38 7.50 39.30
C SER A 23 -56.10 7.57 40.81
N ALA A 24 -55.85 8.78 41.28
CA ALA A 24 -55.92 9.09 42.71
C ALA A 24 -57.37 8.88 43.17
N ALA A 25 -57.70 7.66 43.56
CA ALA A 25 -58.71 7.42 44.57
C ALA A 25 -58.05 7.69 45.92
N ASN A 26 -58.65 8.59 46.70
CA ASN A 26 -58.18 9.02 48.02
C ASN A 26 -57.77 7.83 48.90
N ASP A 27 -56.46 7.64 49.07
CA ASP A 27 -55.94 6.89 50.20
C ASP A 27 -54.89 7.76 50.89
N THR A 28 -55.21 8.23 52.09
CA THR A 28 -54.44 9.17 52.89
C THR A 28 -53.27 8.53 53.63
N ASN A 29 -52.84 7.32 53.26
CA ASN A 29 -51.63 6.72 53.79
C ASN A 29 -50.41 7.25 53.03
N THR A 30 -49.74 8.24 53.62
CA THR A 30 -48.37 8.59 53.27
C THR A 30 -47.51 7.34 53.45
N SER A 31 -46.98 6.76 52.37
CA SER A 31 -46.07 5.62 52.46
C SER A 31 -44.88 5.98 53.34
N LYS A 32 -44.62 5.13 54.33
CA LYS A 32 -43.61 5.34 55.35
C LYS A 32 -42.27 4.77 54.87
N GLU A 33 -41.18 5.48 55.18
CA GLU A 33 -39.82 4.97 54.98
C GLU A 33 -39.26 4.45 56.31
N ILE A 34 -38.83 3.19 56.32
CA ILE A 34 -38.22 2.51 57.47
C ILE A 34 -36.76 2.21 57.16
N SER A 35 -35.85 2.70 57.99
CA SER A 35 -34.41 2.45 57.85
C SER A 35 -34.00 1.14 58.52
N ILE A 36 -33.38 0.24 57.76
CA ILE A 36 -32.94 -1.07 58.22
C ILE A 36 -31.46 -1.35 57.92
N ASN A 37 -30.79 -2.05 58.84
CA ASN A 37 -29.43 -2.57 58.74
C ASN A 37 -29.23 -3.79 59.65
N ASP A 38 -28.02 -4.34 59.69
CA ASP A 38 -27.69 -5.52 60.48
C ASP A 38 -28.02 -5.41 61.97
N ASN A 39 -27.95 -4.21 62.56
CA ASN A 39 -28.16 -4.00 63.99
C ASN A 39 -29.65 -3.99 64.38
N ASN A 40 -30.53 -3.59 63.47
CA ASN A 40 -31.97 -3.46 63.75
C ASN A 40 -32.85 -4.42 62.94
N TYR A 41 -32.25 -5.30 62.12
CA TYR A 41 -32.96 -6.28 61.30
C TYR A 41 -33.99 -7.11 62.10
N ASP A 42 -33.59 -7.66 63.25
CA ASP A 42 -34.45 -8.50 64.09
C ASP A 42 -35.62 -7.73 64.73
N THR A 43 -35.65 -6.39 64.61
CA THR A 43 -36.81 -5.58 65.00
C THR A 43 -37.95 -5.73 64.01
N TYR A 44 -37.63 -5.84 62.72
CA TYR A 44 -38.60 -5.80 61.63
C TYR A 44 -38.86 -7.18 61.02
N PHE A 45 -37.88 -8.07 61.04
CA PHE A 45 -37.95 -9.39 60.44
C PHE A 45 -37.97 -10.50 61.50
N ASP A 46 -38.72 -11.56 61.22
CA ASP A 46 -38.72 -12.79 62.02
C ASP A 46 -37.57 -13.74 61.64
N SER A 47 -37.48 -14.90 62.31
CA SER A 47 -36.43 -15.91 62.06
C SER A 47 -36.52 -16.58 60.68
N ASP A 48 -37.66 -16.48 60.02
CA ASP A 48 -37.88 -16.98 58.65
C ASP A 48 -37.59 -15.90 57.61
N GLY A 49 -37.32 -14.67 58.05
CA GLY A 49 -37.03 -13.52 57.21
C GLY A 49 -38.26 -12.85 56.65
N LYS A 50 -39.44 -13.05 57.24
CA LYS A 50 -40.67 -12.33 56.92
C LYS A 50 -40.81 -11.07 57.75
N LEU A 51 -41.55 -10.08 57.24
CA LEU A 51 -41.86 -8.88 57.99
C LEU A 51 -42.83 -9.21 59.13
N LYS A 52 -42.47 -8.86 60.37
CA LYS A 52 -43.30 -9.12 61.54
C LYS A 52 -44.62 -8.34 61.48
N ASP A 53 -45.72 -9.01 61.78
CA ASP A 53 -47.05 -8.37 61.92
C ASP A 53 -47.11 -7.34 63.05
N SER A 54 -46.19 -7.41 64.03
CA SER A 54 -46.08 -6.44 65.13
C SER A 54 -45.39 -5.13 64.75
N THR A 55 -44.91 -5.00 63.51
CA THR A 55 -44.33 -3.76 63.00
C THR A 55 -45.43 -2.84 62.49
N ASP A 56 -45.17 -1.53 62.48
CA ASP A 56 -46.07 -0.54 61.88
C ASP A 56 -45.88 -0.40 60.35
N PHE A 57 -45.32 -1.43 59.72
CA PHE A 57 -45.06 -1.49 58.28
C PHE A 57 -46.31 -1.96 57.53
N VAL A 58 -46.76 -1.18 56.56
CA VAL A 58 -47.94 -1.48 55.71
C VAL A 58 -47.53 -1.72 54.25
N GLU A 59 -48.44 -2.30 53.47
CA GLU A 59 -48.22 -2.53 52.04
C GLU A 59 -47.89 -1.24 51.29
N GLY A 60 -46.81 -1.26 50.50
CA GLY A 60 -46.32 -0.11 49.72
C GLY A 60 -45.30 0.76 50.46
N ASP A 61 -45.02 0.50 51.73
CA ASP A 61 -43.96 1.18 52.47
C ASP A 61 -42.56 0.90 51.90
N THR A 62 -41.62 1.79 52.21
CA THR A 62 -40.24 1.71 51.77
C THR A 62 -39.32 1.18 52.86
N LEU A 63 -38.64 0.06 52.59
CA LEU A 63 -37.49 -0.40 53.35
C LEU A 63 -36.22 0.24 52.79
N TYR A 64 -35.69 1.24 53.50
CA TYR A 64 -34.42 1.87 53.18
C TYR A 64 -33.25 1.09 53.82
N ILE A 65 -32.42 0.46 52.99
CA ILE A 65 -31.23 -0.25 53.46
C ILE A 65 -30.11 0.76 53.76
N ASN A 66 -29.92 1.08 55.05
CA ASN A 66 -28.93 2.06 55.51
C ASN A 66 -27.70 1.37 56.10
N GLY A 67 -26.76 1.00 55.24
CA GLY A 67 -25.57 0.24 55.62
C GLY A 67 -25.57 -1.13 54.96
N SER A 68 -25.56 -2.20 55.75
CA SER A 68 -25.45 -3.57 55.24
C SER A 68 -26.46 -4.51 55.90
N LEU A 69 -26.89 -5.52 55.14
CA LEU A 69 -27.57 -6.72 55.62
C LEU A 69 -26.73 -7.93 55.23
N THR A 70 -26.12 -8.57 56.23
CA THR A 70 -25.12 -9.63 56.06
C THR A 70 -25.65 -10.96 56.55
N ASN A 71 -25.66 -11.98 55.68
CA ASN A 71 -26.21 -13.32 55.97
C ASN A 71 -27.64 -13.30 56.55
N LYS A 72 -28.48 -12.36 56.13
CA LYS A 72 -29.88 -12.23 56.56
C LYS A 72 -30.83 -12.95 55.60
N LYS A 73 -31.99 -13.38 56.11
CA LYS A 73 -33.09 -13.91 55.29
C LYS A 73 -34.05 -12.78 54.93
N LEU A 74 -34.36 -12.56 53.67
CA LEU A 74 -35.26 -11.48 53.27
C LEU A 74 -36.37 -12.08 52.40
N LYS A 75 -37.42 -12.62 53.03
CA LYS A 75 -38.58 -13.23 52.37
C LYS A 75 -39.77 -12.28 52.49
N LEU A 76 -39.99 -11.49 51.45
CA LEU A 76 -41.11 -10.55 51.41
C LEU A 76 -42.42 -11.29 51.15
N ASP A 77 -43.42 -10.99 51.97
CA ASP A 77 -44.77 -11.54 51.94
C ASP A 77 -45.84 -10.44 51.84
N LYS A 78 -45.45 -9.25 51.39
CA LYS A 78 -46.33 -8.11 51.11
C LYS A 78 -45.67 -7.15 50.12
N LYS A 79 -46.47 -6.40 49.36
CA LYS A 79 -45.97 -5.38 48.42
C LYS A 79 -45.06 -4.38 49.12
N THR A 80 -43.82 -4.25 48.67
CA THR A 80 -42.76 -3.49 49.35
C THR A 80 -41.87 -2.74 48.36
N VAL A 81 -41.44 -1.53 48.70
CA VAL A 81 -40.32 -0.85 48.01
C VAL A 81 -39.05 -1.07 48.81
N ILE A 82 -38.05 -1.76 48.26
CA ILE A 82 -36.72 -1.85 48.85
C ILE A 82 -35.80 -0.90 48.11
N ASP A 83 -35.27 0.10 48.82
CA ASP A 83 -34.39 1.12 48.26
C ASP A 83 -33.06 1.15 49.01
N GLY A 84 -31.95 0.95 48.30
CA GLY A 84 -30.61 1.12 48.88
C GLY A 84 -30.11 2.57 48.81
N LYS A 85 -30.81 3.47 48.10
CA LYS A 85 -30.37 4.84 47.78
C LYS A 85 -28.92 4.89 47.28
N ASN A 86 -28.51 3.86 46.53
CA ASN A 86 -27.17 3.63 46.00
C ASN A 86 -26.06 3.41 47.05
N THR A 87 -26.40 3.20 48.31
CA THR A 87 -25.43 2.99 49.41
C THR A 87 -25.68 1.71 50.21
N GLY A 88 -26.93 1.22 50.23
CA GLY A 88 -27.35 0.01 50.90
C GLY A 88 -26.76 -1.26 50.27
N LYS A 89 -26.22 -2.12 51.13
CA LYS A 89 -25.54 -3.37 50.73
C LYS A 89 -26.30 -4.60 51.22
N ILE A 90 -26.41 -5.60 50.35
CA ILE A 90 -26.92 -6.93 50.65
C ILE A 90 -25.74 -7.90 50.49
N ILE A 91 -25.19 -8.38 51.61
CA ILE A 91 -23.96 -9.19 51.63
C ILE A 91 -24.32 -10.64 51.95
N ASN A 92 -24.00 -11.54 51.03
CA ASN A 92 -24.29 -12.97 51.06
C ASN A 92 -25.69 -13.35 51.61
N SER A 93 -26.66 -12.53 51.22
CA SER A 93 -28.08 -12.61 51.60
C SER A 93 -28.91 -12.62 50.32
N THR A 94 -30.06 -13.30 50.35
CA THR A 94 -30.98 -13.40 49.21
C THR A 94 -32.27 -12.67 49.52
N ILE A 95 -32.75 -11.86 48.59
CA ILE A 95 -34.12 -11.31 48.65
C ILE A 95 -35.04 -12.24 47.87
N VAL A 96 -36.10 -12.73 48.51
CA VAL A 96 -37.10 -13.64 47.96
C VAL A 96 -38.45 -12.92 47.90
N LEU A 97 -39.08 -12.90 46.73
CA LEU A 97 -40.40 -12.32 46.49
C LEU A 97 -41.34 -13.39 45.89
N GLY A 98 -42.46 -13.65 46.56
CA GLY A 98 -43.52 -14.53 46.06
C GLY A 98 -44.80 -13.78 45.68
N ALA A 99 -45.90 -14.52 45.52
CA ALA A 99 -47.21 -13.98 45.14
C ALA A 99 -47.64 -12.75 45.96
N ASP A 100 -47.54 -12.83 47.29
CA ASP A 100 -47.98 -11.75 48.20
C ASP A 100 -47.10 -10.49 48.09
N ALA A 101 -45.88 -10.62 47.55
CA ALA A 101 -44.98 -9.50 47.30
C ALA A 101 -45.17 -8.88 45.90
N SER A 102 -46.21 -9.25 45.15
CA SER A 102 -46.48 -8.72 43.81
C SER A 102 -46.61 -7.18 43.81
N GLY A 103 -46.13 -6.54 42.74
CA GLY A 103 -46.07 -5.09 42.64
C GLY A 103 -44.92 -4.43 43.42
N SER A 104 -44.01 -5.21 44.01
CA SER A 104 -42.84 -4.70 44.73
C SER A 104 -41.79 -4.08 43.81
N THR A 105 -40.93 -3.23 44.38
CA THR A 105 -39.81 -2.58 43.66
C THR A 105 -38.51 -2.75 44.43
N LEU A 106 -37.44 -3.21 43.75
CA LEU A 106 -36.08 -3.31 44.28
C LEU A 106 -35.18 -2.36 43.50
N LYS A 107 -34.60 -1.35 44.16
CA LYS A 107 -33.75 -0.35 43.50
C LYS A 107 -32.59 0.18 44.33
N GLY A 108 -31.52 0.59 43.65
CA GLY A 108 -30.39 1.28 44.26
C GLY A 108 -29.60 0.43 45.26
N LEU A 109 -29.69 -0.90 45.18
CA LEU A 109 -29.00 -1.83 46.07
C LEU A 109 -27.67 -2.29 45.48
N THR A 110 -26.69 -2.56 46.34
CA THR A 110 -25.47 -3.29 45.97
C THR A 110 -25.47 -4.68 46.61
N PHE A 111 -25.49 -5.73 45.79
CA PHE A 111 -25.37 -7.11 46.25
C PHE A 111 -23.91 -7.57 46.12
N ASP A 112 -23.40 -8.23 47.16
CA ASP A 112 -22.10 -8.90 47.17
C ASP A 112 -22.29 -10.35 47.62
N ILE A 113 -22.24 -11.28 46.66
CA ILE A 113 -22.74 -12.65 46.80
C ILE A 113 -21.64 -13.68 46.50
N THR A 114 -21.56 -14.77 47.26
CA THR A 114 -20.51 -15.80 47.10
C THR A 114 -21.02 -17.21 46.79
N ASP A 115 -22.12 -17.64 47.41
CA ASP A 115 -22.60 -19.03 47.38
C ASP A 115 -24.14 -19.15 47.42
N LYS A 116 -24.85 -18.05 47.16
CA LYS A 116 -26.32 -17.97 47.15
C LYS A 116 -26.81 -17.14 45.97
N ASN A 117 -28.11 -17.09 45.72
CA ASN A 117 -28.66 -16.17 44.72
C ASN A 117 -28.80 -14.75 45.28
N ALA A 118 -28.74 -13.72 44.44
CA ALA A 118 -28.95 -12.35 44.91
C ALA A 118 -30.45 -12.04 45.09
N ILE A 119 -31.25 -12.31 44.06
CA ILE A 119 -32.71 -12.07 44.06
C ILE A 119 -33.43 -13.30 43.50
N ASN A 120 -34.43 -13.79 44.23
CA ASN A 120 -35.32 -14.87 43.83
C ASN A 120 -36.77 -14.36 43.69
N LEU A 121 -37.38 -14.57 42.53
CA LEU A 121 -38.81 -14.48 42.32
C LEU A 121 -39.38 -15.89 42.30
N THR A 122 -40.33 -16.18 43.17
CA THR A 122 -40.96 -17.50 43.27
C THR A 122 -42.37 -17.48 42.69
N ASN A 123 -42.99 -18.64 42.56
CA ASN A 123 -44.31 -18.83 41.98
C ASN A 123 -45.35 -17.76 42.41
N GLY A 124 -46.06 -17.20 41.44
CA GLY A 124 -47.06 -16.14 41.58
C GLY A 124 -46.52 -14.71 41.64
N ALA A 125 -45.20 -14.50 41.75
CA ALA A 125 -44.63 -13.16 41.80
C ALA A 125 -44.84 -12.39 40.49
N SER A 126 -45.64 -11.31 40.55
CA SER A 126 -46.00 -10.53 39.38
C SER A 126 -45.82 -9.02 39.57
N TYR A 127 -45.65 -8.29 38.47
CA TYR A 127 -45.46 -6.83 38.46
C TYR A 127 -44.27 -6.33 39.30
N ILE A 128 -43.24 -7.16 39.47
CA ILE A 128 -42.03 -6.81 40.22
C ILE A 128 -41.12 -5.94 39.35
N ASN A 129 -40.62 -4.84 39.93
CA ASN A 129 -39.66 -3.96 39.27
C ASN A 129 -38.28 -4.07 39.93
N ILE A 130 -37.31 -4.68 39.25
CA ILE A 130 -35.91 -4.77 39.70
C ILE A 130 -35.08 -3.83 38.83
N HIS A 131 -34.65 -2.70 39.37
CA HIS A 131 -33.90 -1.73 38.58
C HIS A 131 -32.84 -0.91 39.30
N ASN A 132 -31.83 -0.45 38.56
CA ASN A 132 -30.72 0.36 39.09
C ASN A 132 -29.97 -0.31 40.25
N ASN A 133 -29.81 -1.63 40.22
CA ASN A 133 -29.03 -2.37 41.21
C ASN A 133 -27.64 -2.74 40.67
N ILE A 134 -26.68 -2.86 41.58
CA ILE A 134 -25.36 -3.43 41.31
C ILE A 134 -25.34 -4.82 41.95
N ILE A 135 -25.12 -5.87 41.15
CA ILE A 135 -25.12 -7.25 41.62
C ILE A 135 -23.74 -7.85 41.34
N ASN A 136 -22.95 -8.08 42.38
CA ASN A 136 -21.61 -8.66 42.27
C ASN A 136 -21.62 -10.09 42.81
N ILE A 137 -21.28 -11.03 41.95
CA ILE A 137 -21.26 -12.46 42.24
C ILE A 137 -19.83 -12.96 42.13
N ARG A 138 -19.33 -13.56 43.22
CA ARG A 138 -17.96 -14.08 43.35
C ARG A 138 -18.03 -15.55 43.77
N GLY A 139 -18.40 -16.40 42.82
CA GLY A 139 -18.57 -17.85 43.04
C GLY A 139 -17.29 -18.49 43.57
N THR A 140 -17.43 -19.33 44.59
CA THR A 140 -16.30 -20.04 45.21
C THR A 140 -16.30 -21.53 44.84
N ASP A 141 -15.23 -22.24 45.20
CA ASP A 141 -15.12 -23.70 45.06
C ASP A 141 -15.89 -24.48 46.14
N ALA A 142 -16.63 -23.79 47.01
CA ALA A 142 -17.59 -24.42 47.90
C ALA A 142 -18.81 -25.01 47.16
N LEU A 143 -19.11 -24.50 45.96
CA LEU A 143 -20.13 -25.05 45.07
C LEU A 143 -19.52 -26.13 44.17
N SER A 144 -20.20 -27.26 43.98
CA SER A 144 -19.67 -28.41 43.25
C SER A 144 -20.73 -29.16 42.45
N GLY A 145 -20.32 -30.02 41.51
CA GLY A 145 -21.26 -30.80 40.72
C GLY A 145 -22.20 -29.93 39.88
N TYR A 146 -23.50 -30.01 40.16
CA TYR A 146 -24.58 -29.31 39.46
C TYR A 146 -25.07 -28.03 40.17
N ASP A 147 -24.30 -27.53 41.14
CA ASP A 147 -24.65 -26.29 41.85
C ASP A 147 -24.60 -25.07 40.90
N SER A 148 -25.64 -24.25 40.99
CA SER A 148 -25.85 -23.07 40.15
C SER A 148 -25.91 -21.78 40.97
N LEU A 149 -25.38 -20.70 40.40
CA LEU A 149 -25.34 -19.38 41.03
C LEU A 149 -26.05 -18.34 40.16
N TYR A 150 -27.08 -17.71 40.73
CA TYR A 150 -27.93 -16.78 39.98
C TYR A 150 -27.83 -15.34 40.52
N GLY A 151 -27.71 -14.38 39.61
CA GLY A 151 -27.92 -12.97 39.96
C GLY A 151 -29.38 -12.68 40.24
N ILE A 152 -30.21 -12.87 39.23
CA ILE A 152 -31.67 -12.79 39.36
C ILE A 152 -32.24 -14.11 38.86
N PHE A 153 -32.95 -14.81 39.74
CA PHE A 153 -33.60 -16.07 39.45
C PHE A 153 -35.11 -15.92 39.59
N ALA A 154 -35.86 -16.22 38.54
CA ALA A 154 -37.31 -16.29 38.58
C ALA A 154 -37.75 -17.71 38.22
N THR A 155 -38.62 -18.29 39.06
CA THR A 155 -39.13 -19.66 38.89
C THR A 155 -40.62 -19.74 39.21
N GLY A 156 -41.35 -20.55 38.44
CA GLY A 156 -42.80 -20.70 38.53
C GLY A 156 -43.57 -19.71 37.65
N GLU A 157 -44.89 -19.65 37.85
CA GLU A 157 -45.79 -18.72 37.16
C GLU A 157 -45.52 -17.29 37.65
N THR A 158 -44.60 -16.62 36.96
CA THR A 158 -44.20 -15.25 37.26
C THR A 158 -44.51 -14.37 36.06
N SER A 159 -45.10 -13.20 36.27
CA SER A 159 -45.69 -12.45 35.16
C SER A 159 -45.48 -10.93 35.25
N TYR A 160 -45.35 -10.26 34.11
CA TYR A 160 -45.25 -8.79 34.05
C TYR A 160 -44.08 -8.20 34.84
N ASN A 161 -42.99 -8.94 34.99
CA ASN A 161 -41.82 -8.50 35.76
C ASN A 161 -40.82 -7.72 34.88
N ASN A 162 -40.32 -6.61 35.43
CA ASN A 162 -39.38 -5.72 34.76
C ASN A 162 -38.00 -5.80 35.42
N ILE A 163 -37.00 -6.25 34.67
CA ILE A 163 -35.60 -6.31 35.09
C ILE A 163 -34.83 -5.30 34.24
N THR A 164 -34.58 -4.10 34.77
CA THR A 164 -34.03 -3.00 33.95
C THR A 164 -32.89 -2.23 34.58
N ASN A 165 -31.93 -1.76 33.78
CA ASN A 165 -30.85 -0.88 34.24
C ASN A 165 -30.01 -1.46 35.40
N ASN A 166 -29.89 -2.79 35.52
CA ASN A 166 -29.05 -3.42 36.52
C ASN A 166 -27.63 -3.64 35.97
N ASN A 167 -26.64 -3.57 36.84
CA ASN A 167 -25.24 -3.89 36.53
C ASN A 167 -24.85 -5.17 37.26
N ILE A 168 -24.74 -6.27 36.52
CA ILE A 168 -24.45 -7.60 37.05
C ILE A 168 -23.01 -7.95 36.68
N THR A 169 -22.18 -8.23 37.68
CA THR A 169 -20.82 -8.74 37.49
C THR A 169 -20.67 -10.11 38.09
N MET A 170 -20.03 -11.03 37.36
CA MET A 170 -19.82 -12.40 37.81
C MET A 170 -18.36 -12.80 37.65
N SER A 171 -17.82 -13.49 38.65
CA SER A 171 -16.47 -14.04 38.63
C SER A 171 -16.36 -15.27 39.52
N GLY A 172 -15.31 -16.05 39.30
CA GLY A 172 -14.93 -17.16 40.20
C GLY A 172 -15.21 -18.55 39.63
N LYS A 173 -15.38 -19.51 40.54
CA LYS A 173 -15.23 -20.95 40.28
C LYS A 173 -16.52 -21.77 40.30
N ALA A 174 -17.67 -21.14 40.53
CA ALA A 174 -18.93 -21.85 40.57
C ALA A 174 -19.14 -22.65 39.26
N PRO A 175 -19.65 -23.90 39.31
CA PRO A 175 -19.82 -24.73 38.13
C PRO A 175 -20.72 -24.09 37.07
N TYR A 176 -21.90 -23.62 37.48
CA TYR A 176 -22.90 -22.98 36.62
C TYR A 176 -23.22 -21.57 37.10
N ASN A 177 -23.09 -20.59 36.19
CA ASN A 177 -23.28 -19.18 36.48
C ASN A 177 -24.37 -18.62 35.56
N TYR A 178 -25.37 -17.96 36.15
CA TYR A 178 -26.48 -17.33 35.42
C TYR A 178 -26.67 -15.89 35.91
N ALA A 179 -26.50 -14.90 35.03
CA ALA A 179 -26.73 -13.52 35.45
C ALA A 179 -28.23 -13.25 35.66
N ILE A 180 -29.06 -13.63 34.69
CA ILE A 180 -30.52 -13.60 34.78
C ILE A 180 -31.06 -14.94 34.28
N SER A 181 -31.88 -15.62 35.07
CA SER A 181 -32.57 -16.85 34.66
C SER A 181 -34.06 -16.76 34.98
N VAL A 182 -34.90 -17.08 34.00
CA VAL A 182 -36.37 -17.07 34.09
C VAL A 182 -36.90 -18.41 33.60
N GLY A 183 -37.34 -19.26 34.51
CA GLY A 183 -37.83 -20.59 34.18
C GLY A 183 -39.14 -20.93 34.87
N ILE A 184 -39.62 -22.14 34.62
CA ILE A 184 -40.79 -22.67 35.31
C ILE A 184 -40.37 -23.40 36.60
N ASP A 185 -41.35 -23.67 37.45
CA ASP A 185 -41.27 -24.70 38.48
C ASP A 185 -42.12 -25.89 38.01
N TRP A 186 -41.81 -27.10 38.46
CA TRP A 186 -42.51 -28.32 38.02
C TRP A 186 -44.04 -28.15 38.14
N MET A 187 -44.76 -28.34 37.03
CA MET A 187 -46.23 -28.23 36.93
C MET A 187 -46.83 -26.81 37.07
N SER A 188 -46.02 -25.74 36.97
CA SER A 188 -46.51 -24.35 36.96
C SER A 188 -46.71 -23.80 35.54
N PRO A 189 -47.67 -22.88 35.31
CA PRO A 189 -47.80 -22.15 34.05
C PRO A 189 -46.53 -21.37 33.65
N ASN A 190 -46.41 -21.03 32.37
CA ASN A 190 -45.24 -20.33 31.83
C ASN A 190 -44.97 -18.98 32.51
N PRO A 191 -43.71 -18.62 32.82
CA PRO A 191 -43.36 -17.23 33.06
C PRO A 191 -43.68 -16.43 31.79
N ASN A 192 -44.26 -15.24 31.96
CA ASN A 192 -44.77 -14.48 30.83
C ASN A 192 -44.67 -12.95 30.98
N ASN A 193 -44.71 -12.23 29.85
CA ASN A 193 -44.79 -10.77 29.81
C ASN A 193 -43.58 -10.06 30.49
N TYR A 194 -42.37 -10.62 30.36
CA TYR A 194 -41.15 -10.03 30.93
C TYR A 194 -40.58 -8.90 30.08
N LEU A 195 -40.04 -7.86 30.75
CA LEU A 195 -39.14 -6.88 30.13
C LEU A 195 -37.75 -6.97 30.78
N ILE A 196 -36.76 -7.43 30.00
CA ILE A 196 -35.35 -7.46 30.42
C ILE A 196 -34.60 -6.44 29.57
N ALA A 197 -34.36 -5.25 30.12
CA ALA A 197 -33.86 -4.14 29.31
C ALA A 197 -32.78 -3.25 29.93
N ASN A 198 -31.85 -2.77 29.11
CA ASN A 198 -30.79 -1.83 29.52
C ASN A 198 -29.88 -2.37 30.65
N ASN A 199 -29.80 -3.69 30.83
CA ASN A 199 -28.90 -4.28 31.82
C ASN A 199 -27.48 -4.38 31.26
N ARG A 200 -26.50 -4.20 32.13
CA ARG A 200 -25.09 -4.48 31.85
C ARG A 200 -24.70 -5.76 32.57
N ILE A 201 -24.24 -6.75 31.81
CA ILE A 201 -23.78 -8.04 32.34
C ILE A 201 -22.32 -8.19 31.95
N ASN A 202 -21.43 -8.37 32.93
CA ASN A 202 -20.01 -8.59 32.70
C ASN A 202 -19.51 -9.78 33.53
N ALA A 203 -19.20 -10.88 32.86
CA ALA A 203 -18.81 -12.12 33.52
C ALA A 203 -17.45 -12.63 33.02
N ASP A 204 -16.59 -13.03 33.96
CA ASP A 204 -15.33 -13.72 33.70
C ASP A 204 -15.20 -14.88 34.70
N VAL A 205 -15.63 -16.07 34.28
CA VAL A 205 -15.76 -17.26 35.14
C VAL A 205 -14.94 -18.43 34.61
N ASP A 206 -14.67 -19.42 35.45
CA ASP A 206 -13.86 -20.57 35.04
C ASP A 206 -14.61 -21.61 34.18
N ASN A 207 -15.92 -21.80 34.37
CA ASN A 207 -16.69 -22.94 33.85
C ASN A 207 -17.87 -22.57 32.91
N TYR A 208 -19.12 -22.72 33.34
CA TYR A 208 -20.29 -22.38 32.52
C TYR A 208 -20.79 -20.97 32.85
N ILE A 209 -21.18 -20.20 31.83
CA ILE A 209 -21.86 -18.91 31.99
C ILE A 209 -23.00 -18.74 31.00
N ALA A 210 -24.15 -18.30 31.51
CA ALA A 210 -25.25 -17.75 30.72
C ALA A 210 -25.54 -16.29 31.14
N GLY A 211 -25.60 -15.39 30.16
CA GLY A 211 -26.00 -14.01 30.38
C GLY A 211 -27.48 -13.91 30.75
N ILE A 212 -28.35 -14.31 29.83
CA ILE A 212 -29.79 -14.41 30.06
C ILE A 212 -30.23 -15.80 29.61
N GLN A 213 -30.81 -16.56 30.53
CA GLN A 213 -31.40 -17.85 30.23
C GLN A 213 -32.90 -17.79 30.47
N SER A 214 -33.69 -18.44 29.63
CA SER A 214 -35.07 -18.73 29.95
C SER A 214 -35.53 -20.12 29.54
N GLU A 215 -36.44 -20.68 30.32
CA GLU A 215 -37.09 -21.97 30.08
C GLU A 215 -38.60 -21.75 29.95
N SER A 216 -39.16 -22.09 28.79
CA SER A 216 -40.58 -21.98 28.44
C SER A 216 -41.17 -20.57 28.71
N LEU A 217 -40.41 -19.51 28.42
CA LEU A 217 -40.84 -18.11 28.56
C LEU A 217 -41.80 -17.70 27.43
N VAL A 218 -42.81 -16.87 27.75
CA VAL A 218 -43.80 -16.39 26.77
C VAL A 218 -43.90 -14.86 26.77
N ASN A 219 -44.03 -14.26 25.59
CA ASN A 219 -44.30 -12.83 25.40
C ASN A 219 -43.28 -11.92 26.12
N ALA A 220 -41.98 -12.16 25.93
CA ALA A 220 -40.93 -11.38 26.58
C ALA A 220 -40.18 -10.47 25.62
N THR A 221 -39.74 -9.31 26.12
CA THR A 221 -38.85 -8.39 25.40
C THR A 221 -37.51 -8.29 26.10
N ILE A 222 -36.46 -8.73 25.42
CA ILE A 222 -35.06 -8.64 25.85
C ILE A 222 -34.39 -7.59 24.96
N ARG A 223 -34.14 -6.38 25.48
CA ARG A 223 -33.67 -5.27 24.65
C ARG A 223 -32.59 -4.38 25.24
N ASN A 224 -31.72 -3.85 24.40
CA ASN A 224 -30.68 -2.89 24.81
C ASN A 224 -29.79 -3.36 25.96
N ASN A 225 -29.62 -4.68 26.13
CA ASN A 225 -28.69 -5.21 27.12
C ASN A 225 -27.27 -5.23 26.54
N ASN A 226 -26.29 -4.96 27.39
CA ASN A 226 -24.87 -5.06 27.07
C ASN A 226 -24.27 -6.25 27.85
N ILE A 227 -24.00 -7.34 27.16
CA ILE A 227 -23.62 -8.63 27.71
C ILE A 227 -22.20 -8.95 27.25
N ASN A 228 -21.25 -9.04 28.19
CA ASN A 228 -19.86 -9.38 27.93
C ASN A 228 -19.45 -10.58 28.79
N LEU A 229 -19.21 -11.72 28.15
CA LEU A 229 -18.98 -13.00 28.81
C LEU A 229 -17.66 -13.60 28.38
N ASN A 230 -16.87 -14.03 29.36
CA ASN A 230 -15.64 -14.77 29.17
C ASN A 230 -15.68 -16.04 30.03
N SER A 231 -15.36 -17.18 29.43
CA SER A 231 -15.15 -18.42 30.17
C SER A 231 -14.21 -19.38 29.46
N LYS A 232 -13.56 -20.28 30.18
CA LYS A 232 -12.82 -21.41 29.59
C LYS A 232 -13.72 -22.56 29.16
N GLY A 233 -14.97 -22.60 29.64
CA GLY A 233 -15.97 -23.62 29.31
C GLY A 233 -16.96 -23.16 28.24
N LEU A 234 -18.25 -23.39 28.52
CA LEU A 234 -19.38 -23.02 27.66
C LEU A 234 -19.86 -21.60 27.99
N VAL A 235 -20.15 -20.83 26.95
CA VAL A 235 -20.64 -19.45 27.05
C VAL A 235 -21.93 -19.30 26.27
N TYR A 236 -22.97 -18.82 26.95
CA TYR A 236 -24.25 -18.48 26.34
C TYR A 236 -24.60 -17.01 26.57
N GLY A 237 -24.81 -16.26 25.49
CA GLY A 237 -25.28 -14.88 25.60
C GLY A 237 -26.73 -14.81 26.07
N ILE A 238 -27.64 -15.23 25.19
CA ILE A 238 -29.08 -15.37 25.46
C ILE A 238 -29.53 -16.78 25.05
N ILE A 239 -30.16 -17.51 25.97
CA ILE A 239 -30.75 -18.83 25.68
C ILE A 239 -32.25 -18.76 25.89
N ILE A 240 -33.01 -19.19 24.89
CA ILE A 240 -34.44 -19.41 25.01
C ILE A 240 -34.71 -20.88 24.69
N THR A 241 -35.08 -21.65 25.71
CA THR A 241 -35.46 -23.05 25.56
C THR A 241 -36.95 -23.23 25.82
N ASP A 242 -37.49 -24.30 25.26
CA ASP A 242 -38.75 -24.88 25.67
C ASP A 242 -38.48 -26.28 26.21
N MET A 243 -38.97 -26.59 27.41
CA MET A 243 -38.63 -27.86 28.10
C MET A 243 -39.70 -28.95 27.98
N PHE A 244 -40.89 -28.67 27.43
CA PHE A 244 -42.03 -29.60 27.51
C PHE A 244 -42.74 -29.78 26.16
N LEU A 245 -42.38 -30.86 25.45
CA LEU A 245 -43.15 -31.37 24.29
C LEU A 245 -43.79 -32.75 24.54
N TYR A 246 -43.57 -33.35 25.71
CA TYR A 246 -44.12 -34.66 26.05
C TYR A 246 -45.48 -34.53 26.73
N ASP A 247 -46.46 -35.23 26.15
CA ASP A 247 -47.79 -35.47 26.67
C ASP A 247 -47.69 -36.22 28.01
N PHE A 248 -47.54 -35.47 29.10
CA PHE A 248 -47.58 -36.03 30.45
C PHE A 248 -49.04 -36.31 30.81
N ASN A 249 -49.63 -37.34 30.21
CA ASN A 249 -50.86 -37.95 30.70
C ASN A 249 -50.54 -38.78 31.95
N VAL A 250 -50.37 -38.09 33.09
CA VAL A 250 -50.13 -38.73 34.39
C VAL A 250 -51.45 -38.83 35.16
N GLY A 251 -52.40 -39.64 34.68
CA GLY A 251 -53.67 -39.87 35.38
C GLY A 251 -54.50 -38.60 35.61
N ASP A 252 -55.44 -38.62 36.56
CA ASP A 252 -56.47 -37.58 36.87
C ASP A 252 -55.95 -36.16 37.22
N TRP A 253 -54.69 -35.82 36.88
CA TRP A 253 -54.06 -34.54 37.16
C TRP A 253 -53.92 -33.73 35.86
N GLU A 254 -54.82 -32.77 35.64
CA GLU A 254 -54.74 -31.81 34.54
C GLU A 254 -53.45 -30.98 34.60
N ILE A 255 -52.61 -31.07 33.56
CA ILE A 255 -51.55 -30.09 33.30
C ILE A 255 -52.22 -28.79 32.91
N ARG A 256 -52.17 -27.80 33.81
CA ARG A 256 -52.71 -26.47 33.53
C ARG A 256 -51.74 -25.69 32.65
N ASN A 257 -52.14 -25.45 31.41
CA ASN A 257 -51.78 -24.25 30.62
C ASN A 257 -50.29 -24.00 30.32
N LEU A 258 -49.43 -25.02 30.25
CA LEU A 258 -48.11 -24.84 29.62
C LEU A 258 -48.27 -24.73 28.12
N ILE A 259 -47.72 -23.67 27.54
CA ILE A 259 -47.67 -23.44 26.11
C ILE A 259 -46.23 -23.30 25.61
N PRO A 260 -45.97 -23.61 24.33
CA PRO A 260 -44.64 -23.47 23.79
C PRO A 260 -44.10 -22.04 23.86
N SER A 261 -42.79 -21.92 24.11
CA SER A 261 -42.08 -20.63 24.16
C SER A 261 -42.33 -19.85 22.88
N ARG A 262 -42.88 -18.63 22.98
CA ARG A 262 -43.32 -17.83 21.82
C ARG A 262 -43.39 -16.34 22.15
N GLY A 263 -43.44 -15.51 21.11
CA GLY A 263 -43.58 -14.05 21.26
C GLY A 263 -42.36 -13.39 21.91
N ILE A 264 -41.16 -13.93 21.63
CA ILE A 264 -39.92 -13.44 22.20
C ILE A 264 -39.29 -12.40 21.27
N ASN A 265 -38.97 -11.23 21.81
CA ASN A 265 -38.34 -10.13 21.10
C ASN A 265 -36.93 -9.88 21.65
N ILE A 266 -35.90 -10.28 20.90
CA ILE A 266 -34.47 -10.03 21.21
C ILE A 266 -33.98 -8.88 20.32
N ILE A 267 -33.97 -7.66 20.85
CA ILE A 267 -33.85 -6.42 20.05
C ILE A 267 -32.71 -5.53 20.55
N GLU A 268 -31.84 -5.06 19.65
CA GLU A 268 -30.81 -4.03 19.95
C GLU A 268 -29.84 -4.41 21.10
N ASN A 269 -29.64 -5.70 21.37
CA ASN A 269 -28.66 -6.14 22.37
C ASN A 269 -27.25 -6.13 21.78
N THR A 270 -26.26 -5.83 22.63
CA THR A 270 -24.83 -6.03 22.32
C THR A 270 -24.33 -7.21 23.12
N ILE A 271 -23.88 -8.27 22.45
CA ILE A 271 -23.43 -9.52 23.08
C ILE A 271 -22.01 -9.81 22.59
N ASN A 272 -21.08 -9.91 23.53
CA ASN A 272 -19.70 -10.33 23.31
C ASN A 272 -19.41 -11.61 24.10
N GLY A 273 -19.03 -12.69 23.41
CA GLY A 273 -18.72 -13.99 24.03
C GLY A 273 -17.34 -14.50 23.65
N ASN A 274 -16.55 -14.91 24.65
CA ASN A 274 -15.27 -15.57 24.45
C ASN A 274 -15.17 -16.85 25.28
N GLY A 275 -14.89 -17.97 24.63
CA GLY A 275 -14.67 -19.23 25.34
C GLY A 275 -14.37 -20.41 24.44
N ASN A 276 -14.47 -21.64 24.96
CA ASN A 276 -14.18 -22.82 24.17
C ASN A 276 -15.33 -23.14 23.20
N ILE A 277 -16.56 -23.17 23.72
CA ILE A 277 -17.81 -23.30 22.96
C ILE A 277 -18.68 -22.09 23.28
N VAL A 278 -19.14 -21.37 22.27
CA VAL A 278 -19.86 -20.11 22.43
C VAL A 278 -21.16 -20.10 21.62
N TYR A 279 -22.29 -19.82 22.27
CA TYR A 279 -23.58 -19.56 21.63
C TYR A 279 -24.04 -18.15 22.01
N LEU A 280 -23.97 -17.18 21.10
CA LEU A 280 -24.34 -15.81 21.45
C LEU A 280 -25.86 -15.66 21.61
N ILE A 281 -26.64 -16.30 20.74
CA ILE A 281 -28.07 -16.53 20.91
C ILE A 281 -28.38 -17.98 20.57
N GLU A 282 -29.09 -18.65 21.46
CA GLU A 282 -29.58 -20.00 21.26
C GLU A 282 -31.09 -20.09 21.42
N LEU A 283 -31.74 -20.78 20.49
CA LEU A 283 -33.15 -21.11 20.52
C LEU A 283 -33.33 -22.63 20.40
N TYR A 284 -33.97 -23.23 21.41
CA TYR A 284 -34.35 -24.64 21.40
C TYR A 284 -35.86 -24.77 21.48
N GLN A 285 -36.46 -25.39 20.45
CA GLN A 285 -37.89 -25.71 20.36
C GLN A 285 -38.85 -24.50 20.41
N VAL A 286 -38.35 -23.29 20.16
CA VAL A 286 -39.15 -22.05 20.24
C VAL A 286 -40.19 -22.02 19.13
N GLY A 287 -41.44 -21.71 19.45
CA GLY A 287 -42.53 -21.57 18.49
C GLY A 287 -43.13 -22.91 18.00
N ASN A 288 -42.82 -24.03 18.64
CA ASN A 288 -43.31 -25.35 18.22
C ASN A 288 -44.77 -25.60 18.64
N GLN A 289 -45.71 -25.08 17.85
CA GLN A 289 -47.14 -25.04 18.18
C GLN A 289 -47.93 -26.30 17.80
N GLU A 290 -47.38 -27.18 16.94
CA GLU A 290 -48.15 -28.25 16.27
C GLU A 290 -48.37 -29.52 17.12
N TYR A 291 -47.57 -29.75 18.17
CA TYR A 291 -47.60 -31.02 18.93
C TYR A 291 -48.77 -31.14 19.92
N TYR A 292 -49.42 -30.04 20.27
CA TYR A 292 -50.38 -29.98 21.39
C TYR A 292 -51.86 -30.16 20.98
N TYR A 293 -52.16 -30.23 19.68
CA TYR A 293 -53.53 -30.09 19.16
C TYR A 293 -54.19 -31.36 18.64
N GLU A 294 -53.47 -32.48 18.51
CA GLU A 294 -54.11 -33.74 18.10
C GLU A 294 -54.84 -34.48 19.25
N SER A 295 -54.69 -34.05 20.52
CA SER A 295 -55.29 -34.72 21.68
C SER A 295 -56.21 -33.88 22.58
N ALA A 296 -56.35 -32.56 22.38
CA ALA A 296 -57.12 -31.70 23.28
C ALA A 296 -58.41 -31.15 22.62
N GLU A 297 -59.57 -31.71 22.98
CA GLU A 297 -60.89 -31.28 22.48
C GLU A 297 -61.36 -29.90 23.00
N ASN A 298 -60.60 -29.18 23.84
CA ASN A 298 -61.07 -27.97 24.55
C ASN A 298 -60.03 -26.83 24.67
N VAL A 299 -59.48 -26.31 23.56
CA VAL A 299 -58.68 -25.06 23.59
C VAL A 299 -59.35 -24.01 22.71
N GLU A 300 -60.26 -23.21 23.29
CA GLU A 300 -61.04 -22.18 22.59
C GLU A 300 -60.32 -20.83 22.38
N ASP A 301 -59.14 -20.60 22.97
CA ASP A 301 -58.41 -19.32 22.85
C ASP A 301 -57.04 -19.49 22.16
N TYR A 302 -57.02 -19.52 20.82
CA TYR A 302 -55.77 -19.57 20.06
C TYR A 302 -55.61 -18.46 19.03
N ASP A 303 -54.70 -17.51 19.32
CA ASP A 303 -54.36 -16.34 18.49
C ASP A 303 -53.42 -16.63 17.30
N GLY A 304 -53.19 -17.91 16.96
CA GLY A 304 -52.36 -18.33 15.84
C GLY A 304 -50.84 -18.27 16.09
N PRO A 305 -50.01 -18.40 15.03
CA PRO A 305 -48.56 -18.36 15.15
C PRO A 305 -48.03 -17.00 15.58
N VAL A 306 -47.27 -16.98 16.68
CA VAL A 306 -46.64 -15.76 17.21
C VAL A 306 -45.15 -15.79 16.88
N THR A 307 -44.70 -14.81 16.10
CA THR A 307 -43.32 -14.75 15.61
C THR A 307 -42.33 -14.33 16.69
N THR A 308 -41.22 -15.04 16.80
CA THR A 308 -40.03 -14.60 17.55
C THR A 308 -39.19 -13.66 16.69
N VAL A 309 -38.77 -12.53 17.24
CA VAL A 309 -38.01 -11.49 16.53
C VAL A 309 -36.60 -11.37 17.12
N ILE A 310 -35.58 -11.51 16.28
CA ILE A 310 -34.18 -11.23 16.60
C ILE A 310 -33.74 -10.10 15.68
N GLU A 311 -33.74 -8.88 16.20
CA GLU A 311 -33.60 -7.67 15.40
C GLU A 311 -32.52 -6.71 15.89
N ASN A 312 -31.70 -6.20 14.96
CA ASN A 312 -30.73 -5.13 15.18
C ASN A 312 -29.73 -5.38 16.33
N ASN A 313 -29.42 -6.65 16.63
CA ASN A 313 -28.42 -6.99 17.64
C ASN A 313 -26.99 -6.89 17.08
N ILE A 314 -26.04 -6.58 17.96
CA ILE A 314 -24.60 -6.63 17.69
C ILE A 314 -24.04 -7.84 18.42
N LEU A 315 -23.71 -8.89 17.67
CA LEU A 315 -23.21 -10.16 18.19
C LEU A 315 -21.75 -10.29 17.80
N SER A 316 -20.85 -10.43 18.77
CA SER A 316 -19.45 -10.71 18.49
C SER A 316 -18.91 -11.80 19.39
N GLY A 317 -17.98 -12.59 18.88
CA GLY A 317 -17.27 -13.52 19.74
C GLY A 317 -16.14 -14.26 19.06
N LYS A 318 -15.37 -14.95 19.90
CA LYS A 318 -14.28 -15.82 19.49
C LYS A 318 -14.36 -17.10 20.32
N GLY A 319 -14.09 -18.23 19.69
CA GLY A 319 -13.95 -19.48 20.41
C GLY A 319 -13.36 -20.59 19.55
N THR A 320 -13.14 -21.76 20.14
CA THR A 320 -12.78 -22.95 19.35
C THR A 320 -13.96 -23.35 18.47
N SER A 321 -15.17 -23.32 19.04
CA SER A 321 -16.46 -23.37 18.35
C SER A 321 -17.30 -22.15 18.73
N ILE A 322 -17.98 -21.56 17.75
CA ILE A 322 -18.85 -20.40 17.97
C ILE A 322 -20.05 -20.36 17.02
N TYR A 323 -21.21 -20.07 17.58
CA TYR A 323 -22.42 -19.71 16.85
C TYR A 323 -22.87 -18.30 17.21
N GLY A 324 -23.18 -17.51 16.17
CA GLY A 324 -23.84 -16.22 16.37
C GLY A 324 -25.30 -16.40 16.81
N ILE A 325 -26.08 -17.11 16.00
CA ILE A 325 -27.44 -17.53 16.34
C ILE A 325 -27.58 -19.01 16.00
N ALA A 326 -27.95 -19.81 16.99
CA ALA A 326 -28.22 -21.22 16.83
C ALA A 326 -29.71 -21.47 17.08
N ALA A 327 -30.40 -22.12 16.15
CA ALA A 327 -31.80 -22.47 16.31
C ALA A 327 -32.05 -23.93 15.91
N ILE A 328 -32.70 -24.68 16.79
CA ILE A 328 -32.95 -26.10 16.65
C ILE A 328 -34.42 -26.39 16.98
N ALA A 329 -35.07 -27.15 16.11
CA ALA A 329 -36.51 -27.46 16.17
C ALA A 329 -37.41 -26.23 16.39
N SER A 330 -36.99 -25.05 15.92
CA SER A 330 -37.65 -23.78 16.23
C SER A 330 -38.38 -23.18 15.03
N LYS A 331 -39.55 -22.58 15.25
CA LYS A 331 -40.47 -22.14 14.19
C LYS A 331 -40.84 -20.67 14.31
N TYR A 332 -41.20 -20.06 13.19
CA TYR A 332 -41.71 -18.68 13.10
C TYR A 332 -40.73 -17.64 13.66
N ILE A 333 -39.54 -17.55 13.07
CA ILE A 333 -38.47 -16.66 13.53
C ILE A 333 -38.11 -15.63 12.44
N ASN A 334 -38.05 -14.36 12.83
CA ASN A 334 -37.51 -13.28 11.99
C ASN A 334 -36.14 -12.84 12.54
N ILE A 335 -35.08 -13.08 11.77
CA ILE A 335 -33.71 -12.64 12.05
C ILE A 335 -33.37 -11.50 11.09
N THR A 336 -33.39 -10.26 11.58
CA THR A 336 -33.21 -9.09 10.69
C THR A 336 -32.33 -7.98 11.23
N GLY A 337 -31.52 -7.38 10.35
CA GLY A 337 -30.70 -6.20 10.70
C GLY A 337 -29.56 -6.46 11.68
N ASN A 338 -29.28 -7.72 12.03
CA ASN A 338 -28.23 -8.06 13.00
C ASN A 338 -26.83 -7.89 12.38
N ASN A 339 -25.87 -7.47 13.20
CA ASN A 339 -24.47 -7.44 12.87
C ASN A 339 -23.73 -8.53 13.66
N ILE A 340 -23.32 -9.60 12.97
CA ILE A 340 -22.76 -10.81 13.58
C ILE A 340 -21.29 -10.96 13.14
N ASN A 341 -20.37 -10.85 14.10
CA ASN A 341 -18.93 -11.02 13.90
C ASN A 341 -18.42 -12.18 14.77
N VAL A 342 -18.44 -13.39 14.21
CA VAL A 342 -18.06 -14.63 14.92
C VAL A 342 -16.89 -15.31 14.23
N LEU A 343 -15.77 -15.45 14.93
CA LEU A 343 -14.55 -16.07 14.40
C LEU A 343 -14.21 -17.30 15.25
N GLY A 344 -14.46 -18.48 14.69
CA GLY A 344 -14.18 -19.74 15.38
C GLY A 344 -12.75 -20.25 15.13
N GLY A 345 -12.38 -21.34 15.78
CA GLY A 345 -11.11 -22.03 15.58
C GLY A 345 -11.29 -23.40 14.92
N ASN A 346 -10.36 -24.31 15.15
CA ASN A 346 -10.53 -25.69 14.74
C ASN A 346 -11.51 -26.44 15.66
N TYR A 347 -12.82 -26.33 15.38
CA TYR A 347 -13.87 -26.98 16.18
C TYR A 347 -13.79 -28.52 16.17
N SER A 348 -13.11 -29.14 15.21
CA SER A 348 -12.87 -30.60 15.21
C SER A 348 -11.95 -31.07 16.35
N SER A 349 -11.23 -30.15 16.99
CA SER A 349 -10.44 -30.44 18.20
C SER A 349 -11.30 -30.63 19.45
N ILE A 350 -12.59 -30.28 19.40
CA ILE A 350 -13.52 -30.47 20.50
C ILE A 350 -14.08 -31.89 20.44
N THR A 351 -13.65 -32.74 21.37
CA THR A 351 -14.07 -34.15 21.43
C THR A 351 -15.26 -34.41 22.36
N ASN A 352 -15.58 -33.45 23.23
CA ASN A 352 -16.71 -33.53 24.16
C ASN A 352 -17.51 -32.23 24.11
N ASN A 353 -18.81 -32.35 23.88
CA ASN A 353 -19.78 -31.27 23.99
C ASN A 353 -20.99 -31.80 24.77
N SER A 354 -21.42 -31.05 25.78
CA SER A 354 -22.60 -31.39 26.58
C SER A 354 -23.89 -30.76 26.07
N ASP A 355 -23.81 -29.85 25.09
CA ASP A 355 -24.98 -29.24 24.47
C ASP A 355 -25.59 -30.13 23.38
N ILE A 356 -26.91 -30.03 23.20
CA ILE A 356 -27.64 -30.73 22.13
C ILE A 356 -27.25 -30.20 20.74
N ILE A 357 -26.93 -28.92 20.68
CA ILE A 357 -26.36 -28.27 19.52
C ILE A 357 -24.88 -28.67 19.44
N GLY A 358 -24.48 -29.24 18.31
CA GLY A 358 -23.09 -29.64 18.06
C GLY A 358 -22.10 -28.47 18.04
N VAL A 359 -20.88 -28.77 17.60
CA VAL A 359 -19.81 -27.78 17.43
C VAL A 359 -19.70 -27.30 15.99
N GLY A 360 -19.34 -26.03 15.82
CA GLY A 360 -19.20 -25.36 14.52
C GLY A 360 -18.89 -23.87 14.69
N ASN A 361 -18.84 -23.13 13.57
CA ASN A 361 -18.28 -21.77 13.48
C ASN A 361 -19.19 -20.80 12.70
N ASN A 362 -20.52 -20.93 12.83
CA ASN A 362 -21.46 -20.32 11.90
C ASN A 362 -22.07 -19.02 12.44
N PRO A 363 -22.27 -17.99 11.59
CA PRO A 363 -22.97 -16.78 12.01
C PRO A 363 -24.43 -17.09 12.37
N ILE A 364 -25.06 -17.99 11.60
CA ILE A 364 -26.38 -18.55 11.88
C ILE A 364 -26.33 -20.04 11.54
N ALA A 365 -26.86 -20.87 12.44
CA ALA A 365 -27.05 -22.30 12.23
C ALA A 365 -28.49 -22.70 12.54
N LEU A 366 -29.11 -23.41 11.61
CA LEU A 366 -30.48 -23.93 11.73
C LEU A 366 -30.46 -25.46 11.65
N TRP A 367 -31.13 -26.13 12.59
CA TRP A 367 -31.22 -27.59 12.65
C TRP A 367 -32.62 -28.12 13.01
N GLY A 368 -32.83 -29.41 12.77
CA GLY A 368 -33.92 -30.18 13.34
C GLY A 368 -33.40 -31.33 14.20
N ASP A 369 -34.29 -31.92 15.01
CA ASP A 369 -34.03 -33.08 15.86
C ASP A 369 -35.28 -33.98 15.95
N SER A 370 -35.31 -34.92 16.89
CA SER A 370 -36.49 -35.77 17.14
C SER A 370 -37.76 -35.00 17.49
N ASN A 371 -37.64 -33.75 17.93
CA ASN A 371 -38.74 -32.90 18.36
C ASN A 371 -39.30 -32.02 17.22
N GLY A 372 -38.62 -31.99 16.08
CA GLY A 372 -39.13 -31.38 14.86
C GLY A 372 -38.07 -30.69 14.02
N VAL A 373 -38.54 -29.97 13.00
CA VAL A 373 -37.70 -29.19 12.09
C VAL A 373 -37.78 -27.71 12.39
N SER A 374 -36.65 -27.01 12.22
CA SER A 374 -36.68 -25.55 12.19
C SER A 374 -37.39 -25.08 10.92
N GLN A 375 -38.47 -24.30 11.03
CA GLN A 375 -39.25 -23.90 9.86
C GLN A 375 -39.92 -22.53 9.95
N TYR A 376 -40.17 -21.91 8.78
CA TYR A 376 -40.72 -20.56 8.68
C TYR A 376 -39.78 -19.52 9.29
N ILE A 377 -38.55 -19.46 8.77
CA ILE A 377 -37.48 -18.59 9.28
C ILE A 377 -37.10 -17.57 8.21
N ASN A 378 -37.14 -16.28 8.54
CA ASN A 378 -36.75 -15.21 7.64
C ASN A 378 -35.42 -14.59 8.11
N ILE A 379 -34.36 -14.76 7.32
CA ILE A 379 -33.03 -14.18 7.55
C ILE A 379 -32.82 -13.07 6.54
N THR A 380 -32.97 -11.81 6.96
CA THR A 380 -32.93 -10.67 6.03
C THR A 380 -32.15 -9.47 6.52
N ASN A 381 -31.45 -8.77 5.64
CA ASN A 381 -30.74 -7.51 5.95
C ASN A 381 -29.68 -7.62 7.06
N ASN A 382 -29.11 -8.82 7.29
CA ASN A 382 -28.05 -9.01 8.29
C ASN A 382 -26.67 -8.78 7.68
N LYS A 383 -25.70 -8.48 8.54
CA LYS A 383 -24.27 -8.38 8.19
C LYS A 383 -23.50 -9.46 8.93
N PHE A 384 -22.71 -10.23 8.20
CA PHE A 384 -21.92 -11.32 8.74
C PHE A 384 -20.43 -11.08 8.50
N GLN A 385 -19.61 -11.26 9.52
CA GLN A 385 -18.18 -11.50 9.39
C GLN A 385 -17.85 -12.81 10.10
N THR A 386 -17.37 -13.80 9.35
CA THR A 386 -17.25 -15.17 9.86
C THR A 386 -16.27 -15.99 9.05
N ASN A 387 -15.72 -17.04 9.66
CA ASN A 387 -14.90 -18.03 8.98
C ASN A 387 -15.67 -19.33 8.63
N ASN A 388 -17.00 -19.26 8.57
CA ASN A 388 -17.84 -20.29 7.97
C ASN A 388 -19.12 -19.68 7.33
N GLY A 389 -19.84 -20.43 6.50
CA GLY A 389 -21.12 -20.01 5.90
C GLY A 389 -22.27 -19.98 6.89
N VAL A 390 -23.39 -19.36 6.52
CA VAL A 390 -24.67 -19.69 7.17
C VAL A 390 -24.97 -21.14 6.84
N ILE A 391 -25.12 -21.97 7.87
CA ILE A 391 -25.49 -23.37 7.67
C ILE A 391 -27.01 -23.47 7.84
N ILE A 392 -27.66 -23.85 6.74
CA ILE A 392 -29.01 -24.40 6.75
C ILE A 392 -28.78 -25.92 6.67
N GLY A 393 -28.66 -26.57 7.82
CA GLY A 393 -27.96 -27.85 7.91
C GLY A 393 -28.63 -28.92 8.74
N TYR A 394 -28.01 -30.10 8.65
CA TYR A 394 -28.54 -31.42 8.93
C TYR A 394 -27.68 -32.08 10.02
N THR A 395 -28.25 -32.44 11.17
CA THR A 395 -27.50 -33.11 12.27
C THR A 395 -27.74 -34.62 12.38
N PHE A 396 -28.55 -35.22 11.51
CA PHE A 396 -28.88 -36.64 11.58
C PHE A 396 -28.91 -37.27 10.19
N ASP A 397 -28.56 -38.55 10.03
CA ASP A 397 -28.61 -39.29 8.75
C ASP A 397 -30.01 -39.39 8.09
N ASN A 398 -31.00 -38.64 8.58
CA ASN A 398 -32.40 -38.70 8.19
C ASN A 398 -32.88 -37.42 7.48
N PRO A 399 -32.90 -37.33 6.12
CA PRO A 399 -33.29 -36.17 5.28
C PRO A 399 -34.70 -35.54 5.50
N ASN A 400 -35.52 -36.08 6.42
CA ASN A 400 -36.81 -35.48 6.83
C ASN A 400 -36.75 -34.37 7.89
N LEU A 401 -35.72 -34.36 8.74
CA LEU A 401 -35.38 -33.36 9.75
C LEU A 401 -34.73 -32.03 9.25
N ALA A 402 -34.62 -31.80 7.93
CA ALA A 402 -34.02 -30.58 7.38
C ALA A 402 -34.85 -29.34 7.72
N PRO A 403 -34.22 -28.17 7.93
CA PRO A 403 -34.96 -26.92 8.01
C PRO A 403 -35.81 -26.65 6.76
N LYS A 404 -37.04 -26.14 6.93
CA LYS A 404 -38.01 -25.90 5.85
C LYS A 404 -38.46 -24.44 5.81
N ASN A 405 -38.84 -23.94 4.63
CA ASN A 405 -39.38 -22.58 4.47
C ASN A 405 -38.44 -21.50 5.05
N VAL A 406 -37.16 -21.56 4.69
CA VAL A 406 -36.15 -20.57 5.09
C VAL A 406 -36.00 -19.53 3.98
N THR A 407 -36.24 -18.27 4.31
CA THR A 407 -35.98 -17.12 3.43
C THR A 407 -34.61 -16.53 3.75
N TYR A 408 -33.75 -16.37 2.74
CA TYR A 408 -32.43 -15.74 2.88
C TYR A 408 -32.28 -14.63 1.83
N LEU A 409 -32.40 -13.36 2.24
CA LEU A 409 -32.45 -12.21 1.31
C LEU A 409 -31.69 -11.00 1.86
N ASP A 410 -31.00 -10.26 0.99
CA ASP A 410 -30.33 -8.99 1.32
C ASP A 410 -29.33 -9.05 2.49
N ASN A 411 -28.74 -10.22 2.76
CA ASN A 411 -27.68 -10.36 3.76
C ASN A 411 -26.32 -10.07 3.11
N LEU A 412 -25.44 -9.37 3.83
CA LEU A 412 -24.07 -9.08 3.38
C LEU A 412 -23.09 -9.96 4.16
N GLN A 413 -22.36 -10.84 3.46
CA GLN A 413 -21.40 -11.74 4.08
C GLN A 413 -19.95 -11.38 3.75
N THR A 414 -19.12 -11.34 4.80
CA THR A 414 -17.67 -11.25 4.73
C THR A 414 -17.07 -12.52 5.30
N PHE A 415 -16.47 -13.33 4.44
CA PHE A 415 -15.76 -14.54 4.83
C PHE A 415 -14.34 -14.22 5.25
N VAL A 416 -13.89 -14.79 6.36
CA VAL A 416 -12.49 -14.76 6.81
C VAL A 416 -11.92 -16.15 6.60
N ILE A 417 -10.85 -16.26 5.80
CA ILE A 417 -10.25 -17.55 5.45
C ILE A 417 -8.80 -17.57 5.89
N ASP A 418 -8.46 -18.47 6.81
CA ASP A 418 -7.09 -18.75 7.27
C ASP A 418 -6.79 -20.25 7.17
N ASP A 419 -5.61 -20.68 7.63
CA ASP A 419 -5.20 -22.08 7.57
C ASP A 419 -6.15 -23.03 8.35
N ASP A 420 -6.75 -22.57 9.45
CA ASP A 420 -7.66 -23.36 10.28
C ASP A 420 -9.04 -23.49 9.64
N SER A 421 -9.50 -22.45 8.93
CA SER A 421 -10.81 -22.45 8.27
C SER A 421 -10.78 -22.81 6.79
N TYR A 422 -9.61 -22.97 6.16
CA TYR A 422 -9.47 -23.22 4.71
C TYR A 422 -10.33 -24.38 4.22
N SER A 423 -10.34 -25.51 4.94
CA SER A 423 -11.10 -26.71 4.56
C SER A 423 -12.62 -26.54 4.66
N ASN A 424 -13.10 -25.47 5.28
CA ASN A 424 -14.52 -25.11 5.24
C ASN A 424 -14.92 -24.51 3.91
N PHE A 425 -13.95 -24.08 3.07
CA PHE A 425 -14.18 -23.34 1.83
C PHE A 425 -13.75 -24.07 0.57
N PHE A 426 -12.61 -24.76 0.63
CA PHE A 426 -11.95 -25.30 -0.54
C PHE A 426 -11.64 -26.79 -0.40
N ASP A 427 -11.70 -27.51 -1.52
CA ASP A 427 -11.18 -28.88 -1.63
C ASP A 427 -9.64 -28.91 -1.69
N GLU A 428 -9.07 -30.11 -1.78
CA GLU A 428 -7.61 -30.31 -1.92
C GLU A 428 -7.01 -29.73 -3.21
N ASN A 429 -7.83 -29.52 -4.24
CA ASN A 429 -7.44 -28.96 -5.53
C ASN A 429 -7.55 -27.42 -5.58
N GLY A 430 -8.16 -26.83 -4.54
CA GLY A 430 -8.39 -25.40 -4.40
C GLY A 430 -9.73 -24.91 -4.94
N ASN A 431 -10.65 -25.79 -5.33
CA ASN A 431 -11.99 -25.40 -5.79
C ASN A 431 -12.91 -25.16 -4.60
N PHE A 432 -13.86 -24.23 -4.74
CA PHE A 432 -14.91 -24.08 -3.74
C PHE A 432 -15.72 -25.37 -3.56
N LEU A 433 -16.06 -25.70 -2.30
CA LEU A 433 -16.94 -26.84 -2.02
C LEU A 433 -18.37 -26.55 -2.51
N ALA A 434 -19.02 -27.55 -3.11
CA ALA A 434 -20.29 -27.40 -3.81
C ALA A 434 -21.46 -26.90 -2.93
N TYR A 435 -21.40 -27.12 -1.61
CA TYR A 435 -22.47 -26.77 -0.67
C TYR A 435 -22.32 -25.38 -0.05
N ILE A 436 -21.28 -24.62 -0.41
CA ILE A 436 -21.01 -23.31 0.18
C ILE A 436 -21.70 -22.22 -0.61
N ASN A 437 -22.53 -21.45 0.08
CA ASN A 437 -23.22 -20.30 -0.49
C ASN A 437 -22.33 -19.03 -0.45
N VAL A 438 -21.24 -19.02 -1.24
CA VAL A 438 -20.46 -17.81 -1.52
C VAL A 438 -20.95 -17.23 -2.85
N THR A 439 -21.47 -16.02 -2.81
CA THR A 439 -22.14 -15.32 -3.91
C THR A 439 -21.33 -14.11 -4.39
N ALA A 440 -21.70 -13.53 -5.54
CA ALA A 440 -20.98 -12.41 -6.13
C ALA A 440 -21.04 -11.09 -5.32
N THR A 441 -21.91 -11.01 -4.31
CA THR A 441 -22.04 -9.88 -3.40
C THR A 441 -21.16 -9.99 -2.16
N ASP A 442 -20.56 -11.17 -1.94
CA ASP A 442 -19.77 -11.43 -0.74
C ASP A 442 -18.35 -10.90 -0.85
N SER A 443 -17.74 -10.69 0.31
CA SER A 443 -16.34 -10.31 0.42
C SER A 443 -15.54 -11.42 1.09
N VAL A 444 -14.29 -11.59 0.67
CA VAL A 444 -13.35 -12.57 1.22
C VAL A 444 -12.14 -11.84 1.79
N ARG A 445 -11.82 -12.12 3.05
CA ARG A 445 -10.68 -11.58 3.78
C ARG A 445 -9.72 -12.71 4.12
N LEU A 446 -8.53 -12.67 3.54
CA LEU A 446 -7.53 -13.71 3.71
C LEU A 446 -6.68 -13.44 4.97
N GLY A 447 -6.72 -14.37 5.91
CA GLY A 447 -5.88 -14.44 7.11
C GLY A 447 -4.48 -14.94 6.80
N ASN A 448 -3.89 -15.64 7.76
CA ASN A 448 -2.66 -16.40 7.51
C ASN A 448 -3.00 -17.66 6.73
N LEU A 449 -2.46 -17.77 5.52
CA LEU A 449 -2.63 -18.93 4.65
C LEU A 449 -1.27 -19.42 4.16
N SER A 450 -0.96 -20.68 4.41
CA SER A 450 0.32 -21.30 4.05
C SER A 450 0.13 -22.50 3.14
N ARG A 451 0.78 -22.47 1.96
CA ARG A 451 0.79 -23.58 0.99
C ARG A 451 -0.61 -23.99 0.53
N LYS A 452 -1.46 -22.99 0.26
CA LYS A 452 -2.84 -23.18 -0.19
C LYS A 452 -3.00 -22.76 -1.64
N LYS A 453 -3.97 -23.37 -2.33
CA LYS A 453 -4.36 -23.00 -3.68
C LYS A 453 -5.82 -22.59 -3.65
N LEU A 454 -6.15 -21.39 -4.14
CA LEU A 454 -7.52 -20.89 -4.18
C LEU A 454 -7.89 -20.64 -5.64
N ILE A 455 -8.90 -21.35 -6.14
CA ILE A 455 -9.50 -21.14 -7.45
C ILE A 455 -10.81 -20.38 -7.23
N ILE A 456 -10.87 -19.19 -7.81
CA ILE A 456 -12.01 -18.28 -7.75
C ILE A 456 -12.72 -18.34 -9.09
N ASP A 457 -13.89 -18.94 -9.08
CA ASP A 457 -14.76 -19.21 -10.23
C ASP A 457 -15.93 -18.22 -10.35
N ARG A 458 -15.99 -17.21 -9.47
CA ARG A 458 -17.07 -16.23 -9.37
C ARG A 458 -16.54 -14.88 -8.90
N LYS A 459 -17.23 -13.80 -9.29
CA LYS A 459 -16.83 -12.44 -8.93
C LYS A 459 -16.76 -12.27 -7.41
N LEU A 460 -15.61 -11.84 -6.88
CA LEU A 460 -15.45 -11.59 -5.44
C LEU A 460 -14.66 -10.32 -5.13
N ASN A 461 -14.83 -9.80 -3.91
CA ASN A 461 -13.95 -8.78 -3.34
C ASN A 461 -12.98 -9.43 -2.35
N ILE A 462 -11.72 -9.59 -2.75
CA ILE A 462 -10.68 -10.29 -1.98
C ILE A 462 -9.72 -9.27 -1.38
N SER A 463 -9.50 -9.36 -0.07
CA SER A 463 -8.58 -8.46 0.64
C SER A 463 -7.85 -9.15 1.78
N SER A 464 -6.85 -8.49 2.36
CA SER A 464 -6.19 -8.98 3.58
C SER A 464 -7.14 -8.88 4.78
N PHE A 465 -7.15 -9.90 5.65
CA PHE A 465 -7.90 -9.84 6.91
C PHE A 465 -7.35 -8.73 7.81
N ASP A 466 -6.05 -8.65 8.02
CA ASP A 466 -5.42 -7.52 8.67
C ASP A 466 -4.02 -7.23 8.08
N GLU A 467 -3.29 -6.28 8.66
CA GLU A 467 -1.94 -5.90 8.21
C GLU A 467 -0.86 -6.97 8.49
N ASN A 468 -1.15 -7.90 9.41
CA ASN A 468 -0.26 -8.97 9.83
C ASN A 468 -0.49 -10.26 9.04
N SER A 469 -1.68 -10.45 8.45
CA SER A 469 -2.01 -11.57 7.58
C SER A 469 -0.94 -11.81 6.50
N LYS A 470 -0.51 -13.07 6.36
CA LYS A 470 0.45 -13.51 5.34
C LYS A 470 -0.17 -14.53 4.41
N PHE A 471 -0.05 -14.27 3.11
CA PHE A 471 -0.37 -15.24 2.05
C PHE A 471 0.92 -15.94 1.59
N SER A 472 1.31 -17.00 2.28
CA SER A 472 2.64 -17.62 2.19
C SER A 472 2.63 -18.90 1.35
N PHE A 473 3.48 -19.00 0.34
CA PHE A 473 3.62 -20.13 -0.58
C PHE A 473 2.30 -20.60 -1.19
N SER A 474 1.34 -19.68 -1.29
CA SER A 474 -0.02 -19.92 -1.72
C SER A 474 -0.27 -19.29 -3.09
N GLN A 475 -1.26 -19.80 -3.81
CA GLN A 475 -1.65 -19.33 -5.14
C GLN A 475 -3.10 -18.89 -5.17
N LEU A 476 -3.38 -17.79 -5.85
CA LEU A 476 -4.73 -17.30 -6.12
C LEU A 476 -4.95 -17.28 -7.63
N ILE A 477 -5.88 -18.12 -8.08
CA ILE A 477 -6.22 -18.32 -9.48
C ILE A 477 -7.64 -17.77 -9.68
N ILE A 478 -7.78 -16.79 -10.56
CA ILE A 478 -9.08 -16.24 -10.97
C ILE A 478 -9.39 -16.83 -12.34
N ASP A 479 -10.41 -17.69 -12.41
CA ASP A 479 -10.64 -18.56 -13.56
C ASP A 479 -12.09 -18.46 -14.05
N GLY A 480 -12.26 -18.22 -15.34
CA GLY A 480 -13.56 -18.18 -16.02
C GLY A 480 -14.27 -16.82 -16.01
N GLU A 481 -15.27 -16.71 -16.88
CA GLU A 481 -16.04 -15.48 -17.12
C GLU A 481 -16.87 -15.07 -15.89
N ASP A 482 -17.39 -16.03 -15.13
CA ASP A 482 -18.18 -15.73 -13.94
C ASP A 482 -17.34 -15.06 -12.84
N ALA A 483 -16.01 -15.20 -12.90
CA ALA A 483 -15.06 -14.52 -12.03
C ALA A 483 -14.77 -13.06 -12.42
N SER A 484 -15.27 -12.60 -13.59
CA SER A 484 -15.04 -11.25 -14.10
C SER A 484 -15.47 -10.15 -13.11
N GLY A 485 -14.65 -9.11 -12.99
CA GLY A 485 -14.84 -8.00 -12.06
C GLY A 485 -14.37 -8.29 -10.63
N THR A 486 -13.62 -9.37 -10.40
CA THR A 486 -12.99 -9.67 -9.11
C THR A 486 -12.00 -8.59 -8.72
N THR A 487 -11.95 -8.24 -7.43
CA THR A 487 -10.97 -7.29 -6.88
C THR A 487 -10.04 -7.98 -5.89
N ILE A 488 -8.74 -7.70 -5.95
CA ILE A 488 -7.70 -8.25 -5.08
C ILE A 488 -6.88 -7.09 -4.51
N LYS A 489 -7.00 -6.87 -3.19
CA LYS A 489 -6.44 -5.67 -2.55
C LYS A 489 -5.64 -5.94 -1.28
N GLY A 490 -4.45 -5.33 -1.21
CA GLY A 490 -3.70 -5.20 0.05
C GLY A 490 -3.11 -6.51 0.59
N LEU A 491 -3.01 -7.56 -0.23
CA LEU A 491 -2.41 -8.83 0.20
C LEU A 491 -0.90 -8.68 0.41
N ASN A 492 -0.40 -9.35 1.44
CA ASN A 492 1.03 -9.50 1.71
C ASN A 492 1.46 -10.93 1.41
N ALA A 493 1.91 -11.14 0.18
CA ALA A 493 2.24 -12.45 -0.34
C ALA A 493 3.75 -12.72 -0.29
N LEU A 494 4.10 -13.90 0.19
CA LEU A 494 5.44 -14.48 0.13
C LEU A 494 5.33 -15.78 -0.64
N SER A 495 6.14 -16.04 -1.67
CA SER A 495 6.06 -17.28 -2.42
C SER A 495 7.41 -17.72 -3.00
N ASN A 496 7.43 -18.94 -3.54
CA ASN A 496 8.49 -19.46 -4.40
C ASN A 496 7.95 -19.84 -5.80
N SER A 497 6.72 -19.45 -6.11
CA SER A 497 6.02 -19.70 -7.36
C SER A 497 5.12 -18.51 -7.72
N SER A 498 4.44 -18.57 -8.88
CA SER A 498 3.45 -17.58 -9.30
C SER A 498 2.36 -17.38 -8.23
N ILE A 499 1.99 -16.13 -7.96
CA ILE A 499 1.00 -15.80 -6.91
C ILE A 499 -0.38 -15.54 -7.50
N PHE A 500 -0.46 -14.68 -8.52
CA PHE A 500 -1.72 -14.32 -9.18
C PHE A 500 -1.75 -14.85 -10.61
N ILE A 501 -2.78 -15.66 -10.91
CA ILE A 501 -3.01 -16.24 -12.23
C ILE A 501 -4.45 -15.90 -12.63
N ILE A 502 -4.64 -15.18 -13.73
CA ILE A 502 -5.95 -14.73 -14.22
C ILE A 502 -6.18 -15.33 -15.60
N ARG A 503 -7.18 -16.19 -15.73
CA ARG A 503 -7.49 -16.93 -16.97
C ARG A 503 -8.96 -16.77 -17.32
N GLY A 504 -9.24 -16.20 -18.48
CA GLY A 504 -10.63 -16.05 -18.95
C GLY A 504 -11.52 -15.13 -18.10
N SER A 505 -10.98 -14.48 -17.07
CA SER A 505 -11.70 -13.52 -16.23
C SER A 505 -11.34 -12.09 -16.62
N HIS A 506 -12.36 -11.29 -16.92
CA HIS A 506 -12.21 -9.90 -17.38
C HIS A 506 -12.40 -8.91 -16.24
N ASP A 507 -12.01 -7.65 -16.46
CA ASP A 507 -12.26 -6.54 -15.52
C ASP A 507 -11.69 -6.77 -14.10
N THR A 508 -10.71 -7.66 -13.95
CA THR A 508 -10.10 -7.96 -12.64
C THR A 508 -9.20 -6.80 -12.21
N ILE A 509 -9.32 -6.38 -10.95
CA ILE A 509 -8.53 -5.29 -10.37
C ILE A 509 -7.60 -5.86 -9.30
N ILE A 510 -6.29 -5.68 -9.49
CA ILE A 510 -5.24 -6.07 -8.55
C ILE A 510 -4.54 -4.80 -8.09
N GLU A 511 -4.76 -4.40 -6.84
CA GLU A 511 -4.24 -3.13 -6.34
C GLU A 511 -3.58 -3.17 -4.97
N ASN A 512 -2.49 -2.41 -4.82
CA ASN A 512 -1.80 -2.19 -3.56
C ASN A 512 -1.32 -3.48 -2.86
N ASN A 513 -1.02 -4.54 -3.61
CA ASN A 513 -0.51 -5.79 -3.07
C ASN A 513 1.01 -5.75 -2.94
N ILE A 514 1.55 -6.47 -1.96
CA ILE A 514 2.97 -6.73 -1.78
C ILE A 514 3.23 -8.18 -2.16
N ILE A 515 4.08 -8.41 -3.15
CA ILE A 515 4.40 -9.72 -3.73
C ILE A 515 5.90 -9.93 -3.58
N ASN A 516 6.31 -10.83 -2.69
CA ASN A 516 7.71 -11.21 -2.50
C ASN A 516 7.90 -12.65 -2.96
N ILE A 517 8.75 -12.87 -3.96
CA ILE A 517 9.10 -14.21 -4.43
C ILE A 517 10.58 -14.47 -4.20
N THR A 518 10.88 -15.59 -3.55
CA THR A 518 12.25 -16.13 -3.48
C THR A 518 12.24 -17.49 -4.14
N SER A 519 13.00 -17.62 -5.22
CA SER A 519 13.07 -18.88 -5.96
C SER A 519 13.90 -19.93 -5.19
N ASN A 520 13.70 -21.21 -5.49
CA ASN A 520 14.42 -22.29 -4.82
C ASN A 520 15.68 -22.68 -5.59
N SER A 521 16.78 -22.99 -4.88
CA SER A 521 17.99 -23.55 -5.49
C SER A 521 17.90 -25.07 -5.53
N VAL A 522 17.56 -25.64 -6.67
CA VAL A 522 17.79 -27.07 -6.93
C VAL A 522 18.75 -27.18 -8.10
N GLU A 523 19.79 -28.01 -7.97
CA GLU A 523 20.64 -28.37 -9.10
C GLU A 523 19.79 -29.18 -10.11
N GLY A 524 19.49 -28.59 -11.27
CA GLY A 524 18.81 -29.25 -12.40
C GLY A 524 17.42 -28.69 -12.74
N ALA A 525 17.10 -28.74 -14.05
CA ALA A 525 15.94 -28.18 -14.76
C ALA A 525 15.88 -26.63 -14.86
N TYR A 526 15.29 -26.11 -15.94
CA TYR A 526 15.00 -24.69 -16.11
C TYR A 526 13.90 -24.25 -15.13
N GLU A 527 14.03 -23.08 -14.51
CA GLU A 527 12.99 -22.50 -13.63
C GLU A 527 12.38 -21.27 -14.31
N THR A 528 11.05 -21.23 -14.41
CA THR A 528 10.32 -20.06 -14.91
C THR A 528 9.26 -19.64 -13.90
N ILE A 529 9.28 -18.38 -13.47
CA ILE A 529 8.29 -17.83 -12.54
C ILE A 529 7.70 -16.54 -13.11
N ASN A 530 6.37 -16.47 -13.15
CA ASN A 530 5.61 -15.26 -13.42
C ASN A 530 4.95 -14.80 -12.11
N ALA A 531 5.41 -13.69 -11.51
CA ALA A 531 4.80 -13.24 -10.26
C ALA A 531 3.29 -12.98 -10.42
N VAL A 532 2.92 -12.35 -11.54
CA VAL A 532 1.53 -12.20 -11.99
C VAL A 532 1.41 -12.60 -13.46
N SER A 533 0.40 -13.40 -13.78
CA SER A 533 0.09 -13.88 -15.15
C SER A 533 -1.37 -13.58 -15.49
N ILE A 534 -1.59 -12.87 -16.60
CA ILE A 534 -2.92 -12.43 -17.05
C ILE A 534 -3.15 -12.88 -18.48
N GLU A 535 -4.21 -13.64 -18.71
CA GLU A 535 -4.63 -14.12 -20.02
C GLU A 535 -6.10 -13.74 -20.24
N SER A 536 -6.36 -12.43 -20.33
CA SER A 536 -7.71 -11.87 -20.36
C SER A 536 -7.72 -10.34 -20.60
N ASN A 537 -8.92 -9.78 -20.76
CA ASN A 537 -9.15 -8.39 -21.17
C ASN A 537 -9.57 -7.46 -20.01
N ASN A 538 -9.37 -6.16 -20.19
CA ASN A 538 -9.87 -5.07 -19.33
C ASN A 538 -9.36 -5.07 -17.87
N ASN A 539 -8.30 -5.83 -17.57
CA ASN A 539 -7.76 -5.94 -16.22
C ASN A 539 -6.93 -4.72 -15.83
N LYS A 540 -6.83 -4.48 -14.52
CA LYS A 540 -6.08 -3.36 -13.95
C LYS A 540 -5.12 -3.83 -12.87
N LEU A 541 -3.82 -3.64 -13.07
CA LEU A 541 -2.80 -3.84 -12.05
C LEU A 541 -2.25 -2.48 -11.61
N ILE A 542 -2.59 -2.07 -10.39
CA ILE A 542 -2.36 -0.70 -9.92
C ILE A 542 -1.57 -0.69 -8.62
N ASN A 543 -0.46 0.07 -8.59
CA ASN A 543 0.31 0.35 -7.36
C ASN A 543 0.78 -0.90 -6.58
N ASN A 544 1.00 -2.03 -7.25
CA ASN A 544 1.54 -3.23 -6.60
C ASN A 544 3.07 -3.12 -6.44
N ASN A 545 3.58 -3.72 -5.37
CA ASN A 545 5.02 -3.84 -5.11
C ASN A 545 5.45 -5.29 -5.31
N ILE A 546 6.18 -5.55 -6.38
CA ILE A 546 6.61 -6.88 -6.82
C ILE A 546 8.13 -6.99 -6.65
N ILE A 547 8.58 -7.92 -5.80
CA ILE A 547 9.98 -8.18 -5.54
C ILE A 547 10.26 -9.66 -5.81
N ILE A 548 11.19 -9.93 -6.73
CA ILE A 548 11.62 -11.30 -7.05
C ILE A 548 13.12 -11.43 -6.81
N GLN A 549 13.51 -12.43 -6.01
CA GLN A 549 14.88 -12.88 -5.80
C GLN A 549 15.05 -14.26 -6.43
N GLY A 550 15.53 -14.26 -7.67
CA GLY A 550 15.83 -15.44 -8.46
C GLY A 550 17.26 -15.93 -8.27
N ILE A 551 17.42 -17.05 -7.57
CA ILE A 551 18.75 -17.61 -7.27
C ILE A 551 19.13 -18.76 -8.22
N HIS A 552 18.22 -19.22 -9.07
CA HIS A 552 18.49 -20.35 -9.97
C HIS A 552 19.45 -19.95 -11.11
N PRO A 553 20.53 -20.72 -11.39
CA PRO A 553 21.53 -20.38 -12.41
C PRO A 553 21.02 -20.30 -13.86
N SER A 554 19.89 -20.93 -14.15
CA SER A 554 19.23 -20.91 -15.47
C SER A 554 17.79 -20.36 -15.38
N GLY A 555 17.47 -19.62 -14.32
CA GLY A 555 16.11 -19.14 -14.05
C GLY A 555 15.67 -17.99 -14.96
N TRP A 556 14.38 -17.97 -15.28
CA TRP A 556 13.68 -16.89 -15.98
C TRP A 556 12.58 -16.33 -15.07
N TYR A 557 12.74 -15.06 -14.69
CA TYR A 557 11.84 -14.42 -13.73
C TYR A 557 11.15 -13.24 -14.36
N TYR A 558 9.83 -13.32 -14.42
CA TYR A 558 8.96 -12.32 -15.01
C TYR A 558 8.17 -11.62 -13.89
N GLY A 559 8.21 -10.29 -13.86
CA GLY A 559 7.40 -9.50 -12.94
C GLY A 559 5.92 -9.63 -13.26
N ILE A 560 5.55 -9.29 -14.50
CA ILE A 560 4.16 -9.41 -14.98
C ILE A 560 4.20 -9.97 -16.40
N SER A 561 3.47 -11.06 -16.63
CA SER A 561 3.21 -11.59 -17.98
C SER A 561 1.75 -11.32 -18.34
N ILE A 562 1.50 -10.82 -19.55
CA ILE A 562 0.16 -10.43 -19.98
C ILE A 562 -0.11 -10.69 -21.46
N SER A 563 -1.33 -11.15 -21.73
CA SER A 563 -1.98 -11.17 -23.04
C SER A 563 -3.40 -10.63 -22.95
N GLY A 564 -4.04 -10.40 -24.11
CA GLY A 564 -5.40 -9.88 -24.19
C GLY A 564 -5.45 -8.37 -24.41
N GLU A 565 -6.64 -7.80 -24.25
CA GLU A 565 -6.96 -6.46 -24.73
C GLU A 565 -7.26 -5.46 -23.60
N ASN A 566 -6.95 -4.18 -23.85
CA ASN A 566 -7.38 -3.05 -23.02
C ASN A 566 -6.97 -3.13 -21.54
N ASN A 567 -5.92 -3.88 -21.19
CA ASN A 567 -5.44 -3.94 -19.82
C ASN A 567 -4.62 -2.69 -19.46
N LEU A 568 -4.64 -2.33 -18.17
CA LEU A 568 -3.91 -1.21 -17.60
C LEU A 568 -2.94 -1.68 -16.52
N ILE A 569 -1.64 -1.47 -16.75
CA ILE A 569 -0.57 -1.75 -15.79
C ILE A 569 0.03 -0.42 -15.35
N SER A 570 -0.33 0.07 -14.16
CA SER A 570 -0.01 1.44 -13.75
C SER A 570 0.55 1.58 -12.34
N GLY A 571 1.60 2.38 -12.18
CA GLY A 571 2.12 2.76 -10.86
C GLY A 571 2.80 1.63 -10.07
N ASN A 572 3.05 0.47 -10.68
CA ASN A 572 3.65 -0.67 -10.00
C ASN A 572 5.16 -0.45 -9.80
N ASN A 573 5.68 -0.94 -8.68
CA ASN A 573 7.12 -1.03 -8.41
C ASN A 573 7.57 -2.48 -8.58
N ILE A 574 8.42 -2.75 -9.56
CA ILE A 574 8.89 -4.08 -9.91
C ILE A 574 10.41 -4.13 -9.71
N LYS A 575 10.87 -5.01 -8.83
CA LYS A 575 12.28 -5.24 -8.56
C LYS A 575 12.62 -6.71 -8.73
N ILE A 576 13.51 -7.02 -9.66
CA ILE A 576 13.93 -8.40 -9.94
C ILE A 576 15.45 -8.47 -9.83
N THR A 577 15.94 -9.39 -9.01
CA THR A 577 17.35 -9.78 -8.95
C THR A 577 17.46 -11.23 -9.37
N SER A 578 18.26 -11.55 -10.38
CA SER A 578 18.36 -12.87 -10.99
C SER A 578 19.79 -13.31 -11.23
N ASN A 579 20.08 -14.59 -11.01
CA ASN A 579 21.36 -15.21 -11.40
C ASN A 579 21.47 -15.49 -12.91
N ASN A 580 20.40 -15.29 -13.69
CA ASN A 580 20.39 -15.50 -15.14
C ASN A 580 19.60 -14.41 -15.88
N CYS A 581 18.27 -14.53 -15.97
CA CYS A 581 17.39 -13.63 -16.70
C CYS A 581 16.41 -12.91 -15.76
N ALA A 582 16.18 -11.61 -15.98
CA ALA A 582 15.17 -10.82 -15.30
C ALA A 582 14.33 -10.04 -16.32
N GLU A 583 13.02 -10.23 -16.31
CA GLU A 583 12.08 -9.54 -17.20
C GLU A 583 11.01 -8.80 -16.41
N GLY A 584 10.95 -7.47 -16.58
CA GLY A 584 10.00 -6.62 -15.86
C GLY A 584 8.57 -6.92 -16.27
N LEU A 585 8.24 -6.63 -17.53
CA LEU A 585 6.95 -6.93 -18.12
C LEU A 585 7.10 -7.62 -19.49
N TYR A 586 6.38 -8.71 -19.66
CA TYR A 586 6.32 -9.51 -20.88
C TYR A 586 4.91 -9.42 -21.47
N LEU A 587 4.75 -8.66 -22.56
CA LEU A 587 3.46 -8.43 -23.22
C LEU A 587 3.45 -9.14 -24.58
N THR A 588 2.58 -10.15 -24.71
CA THR A 588 2.41 -10.92 -25.95
C THR A 588 0.93 -11.02 -26.31
N HIS A 589 0.60 -10.98 -27.60
CA HIS A 589 -0.77 -11.00 -28.10
C HIS A 589 -1.63 -9.92 -27.41
N VAL A 590 -1.08 -8.70 -27.35
CA VAL A 590 -1.68 -7.56 -26.62
C VAL A 590 -2.24 -6.51 -27.57
N ILE A 591 -3.51 -6.11 -27.38
CA ILE A 591 -4.15 -5.07 -28.20
C ILE A 591 -4.66 -3.93 -27.31
N ASN A 592 -4.35 -2.68 -27.65
CA ASN A 592 -4.81 -1.48 -26.92
C ASN A 592 -4.42 -1.43 -25.42
N ASN A 593 -3.36 -2.13 -25.01
CA ASN A 593 -2.94 -2.15 -23.60
C ASN A 593 -2.15 -0.88 -23.25
N THR A 594 -2.26 -0.45 -21.99
CA THR A 594 -1.49 0.70 -21.47
C THR A 594 -0.62 0.28 -20.29
N VAL A 595 0.69 0.50 -20.42
CA VAL A 595 1.68 0.36 -19.35
C VAL A 595 2.19 1.74 -18.98
N SER A 596 1.87 2.24 -17.79
CA SER A 596 2.21 3.61 -17.43
C SER A 596 2.73 3.85 -16.01
N ASN A 597 3.64 4.80 -15.84
CA ASN A 597 4.12 5.24 -14.53
C ASN A 597 4.71 4.13 -13.64
N ASN A 598 5.14 3.00 -14.22
CA ASN A 598 5.76 1.92 -13.46
C ASN A 598 7.24 2.23 -13.21
N THR A 599 7.76 1.78 -12.07
CA THR A 599 9.19 1.78 -11.76
C THR A 599 9.72 0.35 -11.80
N ILE A 600 10.66 0.09 -12.71
CA ILE A 600 11.19 -1.26 -12.98
C ILE A 600 12.69 -1.24 -12.72
N ASN A 601 13.16 -2.07 -11.80
CA ASN A 601 14.57 -2.20 -11.44
C ASN A 601 15.03 -3.65 -11.61
N LEU A 602 15.92 -3.89 -12.57
CA LEU A 602 16.37 -5.23 -12.95
C LEU A 602 17.87 -5.37 -12.71
N ILE A 603 18.26 -6.43 -12.01
CA ILE A 603 19.65 -6.84 -11.86
C ILE A 603 19.72 -8.31 -12.25
N ALA A 604 20.45 -8.61 -13.30
CA ALA A 604 20.65 -9.97 -13.75
C ALA A 604 22.11 -10.21 -14.12
N LYS A 605 22.54 -11.47 -14.13
CA LYS A 605 23.88 -11.81 -14.63
C LYS A 605 23.94 -11.73 -16.15
N ASN A 606 23.01 -12.40 -16.83
CA ASN A 606 23.05 -12.61 -18.27
C ASN A 606 22.16 -11.62 -19.00
N PHE A 607 20.84 -11.66 -18.76
CA PHE A 607 19.86 -10.89 -19.54
C PHE A 607 18.91 -10.07 -18.64
N ALA A 608 18.67 -8.82 -19.02
CA ALA A 608 17.61 -8.00 -18.44
C ALA A 608 16.70 -7.40 -19.52
N TYR A 609 15.39 -7.66 -19.40
CA TYR A 609 14.34 -7.17 -20.31
C TYR A 609 13.41 -6.24 -19.52
N GLY A 610 13.38 -4.96 -19.87
CA GLY A 610 12.55 -3.96 -19.17
C GLY A 610 11.06 -4.18 -19.43
N ILE A 611 10.63 -3.81 -20.64
CA ILE A 611 9.29 -4.06 -21.16
C ILE A 611 9.42 -4.60 -22.58
N LEU A 612 8.88 -5.80 -22.81
CA LEU A 612 8.73 -6.38 -24.14
C LEU A 612 7.27 -6.26 -24.59
N VAL A 613 7.05 -5.78 -25.81
CA VAL A 613 5.77 -5.88 -26.53
C VAL A 613 6.04 -6.65 -27.81
N GLY A 614 5.47 -7.83 -27.98
CA GLY A 614 5.68 -8.56 -29.21
C GLY A 614 5.33 -10.03 -29.20
N ASP A 615 5.42 -10.63 -30.38
CA ASP A 615 4.95 -11.99 -30.66
C ASP A 615 6.03 -12.86 -31.29
N SER A 616 5.87 -14.18 -31.18
CA SER A 616 6.78 -15.15 -31.80
C SER A 616 6.57 -15.23 -33.32
N TYR A 617 7.63 -15.55 -34.07
CA TYR A 617 7.74 -15.61 -35.53
C TYR A 617 6.53 -16.26 -36.25
N SER A 618 5.52 -15.47 -36.66
CA SER A 618 4.83 -15.51 -37.96
C SER A 618 3.59 -14.60 -37.95
N ALA A 619 3.54 -13.62 -38.85
CA ALA A 619 2.35 -12.79 -39.11
C ALA A 619 1.16 -13.57 -39.72
N SER A 620 1.24 -14.91 -39.75
CA SER A 620 0.28 -15.81 -40.41
C SER A 620 -0.94 -16.14 -39.54
N PHE A 621 -0.92 -15.85 -38.24
CA PHE A 621 -1.94 -16.28 -37.29
C PHE A 621 -2.48 -15.10 -36.46
N GLY A 622 -3.27 -14.22 -37.10
CA GLY A 622 -4.40 -13.44 -36.51
C GLY A 622 -4.25 -12.58 -35.24
N ASN A 623 -3.22 -12.74 -34.42
CA ASN A 623 -3.12 -12.21 -33.06
C ASN A 623 -1.81 -11.42 -32.91
N ILE A 624 -1.68 -10.33 -33.66
CA ILE A 624 -0.51 -9.45 -33.60
C ILE A 624 -0.72 -8.40 -32.51
N SER A 625 0.32 -8.13 -31.73
CA SER A 625 0.33 -7.08 -30.72
C SER A 625 0.17 -5.70 -31.39
N GLU A 626 -0.92 -4.98 -31.08
CA GLU A 626 -1.31 -3.76 -31.79
C GLU A 626 -1.72 -2.62 -30.84
N ASN A 627 -1.42 -1.37 -31.23
CA ASN A 627 -1.99 -0.16 -30.62
C ASN A 627 -1.66 0.02 -29.12
N ASN A 628 -0.55 -0.54 -28.65
CA ASN A 628 -0.17 -0.52 -27.24
C ASN A 628 0.53 0.81 -26.85
N ARG A 629 0.45 1.19 -25.57
CA ARG A 629 0.95 2.46 -25.04
C ARG A 629 1.84 2.26 -23.83
N ILE A 630 3.13 2.57 -23.96
CA ILE A 630 4.15 2.46 -22.92
C ILE A 630 4.58 3.87 -22.51
N LEU A 631 4.04 4.38 -21.40
CA LEU A 631 4.03 5.81 -21.06
C LEU A 631 4.69 6.12 -19.71
N ASN A 632 5.61 7.08 -19.65
CA ASN A 632 6.14 7.62 -18.38
C ASN A 632 6.75 6.56 -17.42
N ASN A 633 7.22 5.42 -17.92
CA ASN A 633 7.83 4.39 -17.09
C ASN A 633 9.30 4.75 -16.78
N LYS A 634 9.79 4.32 -15.62
CA LYS A 634 11.20 4.43 -15.23
C LYS A 634 11.81 3.03 -15.19
N ILE A 635 12.79 2.76 -16.05
CA ILE A 635 13.42 1.45 -16.17
C ILE A 635 14.92 1.60 -15.90
N ASN A 636 15.42 0.88 -14.88
CA ASN A 636 16.84 0.76 -14.59
C ASN A 636 17.24 -0.71 -14.69
N ALA A 637 18.24 -1.03 -15.50
CA ALA A 637 18.70 -2.40 -15.66
C ALA A 637 20.23 -2.51 -15.59
N LYS A 638 20.71 -3.61 -15.01
CA LYS A 638 22.11 -4.02 -15.01
C LYS A 638 22.21 -5.52 -15.29
N ALA A 639 22.84 -5.87 -16.41
CA ALA A 639 23.11 -7.23 -16.85
C ALA A 639 24.19 -7.24 -17.94
N SER A 640 24.60 -8.43 -18.42
CA SER A 640 25.53 -8.50 -19.55
C SER A 640 24.87 -7.98 -20.84
N MET A 641 23.69 -8.51 -21.21
CA MET A 641 22.86 -8.00 -22.30
C MET A 641 21.55 -7.42 -21.77
N ILE A 642 21.18 -6.23 -22.25
CA ILE A 642 20.00 -5.50 -21.77
C ILE A 642 19.14 -5.01 -22.93
N TYR A 643 17.82 -5.19 -22.80
CA TYR A 643 16.79 -4.59 -23.64
C TYR A 643 15.85 -3.78 -22.75
N LEU A 644 16.00 -2.45 -22.69
CA LEU A 644 15.17 -1.64 -21.80
C LEU A 644 13.71 -1.57 -22.31
N LEU A 645 13.55 -1.39 -23.61
CA LEU A 645 12.28 -1.51 -24.32
C LEU A 645 12.47 -2.41 -25.54
N ARG A 646 11.52 -3.30 -25.81
CA ARG A 646 11.55 -4.17 -26.98
C ARG A 646 10.19 -4.21 -27.68
N SER A 647 10.22 -4.17 -29.01
CA SER A 647 9.04 -4.23 -29.89
C SER A 647 9.29 -5.26 -30.99
N ASP A 648 8.69 -6.45 -30.87
CA ASP A 648 8.95 -7.56 -31.79
C ASP A 648 7.67 -7.95 -32.53
N PHE A 649 7.65 -7.80 -33.85
CA PHE A 649 6.48 -8.04 -34.71
C PHE A 649 5.23 -7.22 -34.35
N ALA A 650 5.34 -6.25 -33.44
CA ALA A 650 4.24 -5.41 -33.00
C ALA A 650 3.97 -4.24 -33.98
N ILE A 651 2.73 -3.76 -33.96
CA ILE A 651 2.25 -2.69 -34.83
C ILE A 651 1.70 -1.53 -34.00
N ASN A 652 2.08 -0.31 -34.37
CA ASN A 652 1.56 0.93 -33.82
C ASN A 652 1.73 1.05 -32.29
N THR A 653 2.87 0.60 -31.74
CA THR A 653 3.16 0.76 -30.31
C THR A 653 3.76 2.15 -30.04
N THR A 654 3.21 2.85 -29.05
CA THR A 654 3.68 4.17 -28.61
C THR A 654 4.53 4.04 -27.35
N PHE A 655 5.82 4.33 -27.45
CA PHE A 655 6.77 4.45 -26.35
C PHE A 655 7.05 5.93 -26.07
N LYS A 656 6.41 6.50 -25.03
CA LYS A 656 6.44 7.95 -24.78
C LYS A 656 6.87 8.34 -23.38
N ASN A 657 7.76 9.34 -23.29
CA ASN A 657 8.20 9.98 -22.05
C ASN A 657 8.81 9.01 -21.00
N ASN A 658 9.32 7.85 -21.42
CA ASN A 658 9.97 6.91 -20.51
C ASN A 658 11.38 7.39 -20.16
N THR A 659 11.83 7.06 -18.94
CA THR A 659 13.20 7.29 -18.47
C THR A 659 13.92 5.95 -18.36
N LEU A 660 14.92 5.74 -19.21
CA LEU A 660 15.58 4.45 -19.40
C LEU A 660 17.07 4.57 -19.06
N TYR A 661 17.53 3.72 -18.15
CA TYR A 661 18.93 3.60 -17.75
C TYR A 661 19.40 2.14 -17.83
N GLY A 662 20.49 1.90 -18.56
CA GLY A 662 21.07 0.56 -18.68
C GLY A 662 22.59 0.58 -18.59
N GLU A 663 23.15 -0.33 -17.80
CA GLU A 663 24.60 -0.53 -17.66
C GLU A 663 24.94 -2.01 -17.84
N GLY A 664 25.68 -2.35 -18.89
CA GLY A 664 26.02 -3.74 -19.20
C GLY A 664 27.22 -3.91 -20.11
N ASP A 665 27.42 -5.13 -20.61
CA ASP A 665 28.38 -5.37 -21.70
C ASP A 665 27.83 -4.83 -23.02
N ALA A 666 26.54 -5.02 -23.26
CA ALA A 666 25.80 -4.48 -24.39
C ALA A 666 24.36 -4.12 -23.97
N VAL A 667 23.80 -3.07 -24.58
CA VAL A 667 22.54 -2.47 -24.14
C VAL A 667 21.81 -1.88 -25.33
N TYR A 668 20.54 -2.22 -25.47
CA TYR A 668 19.59 -1.47 -26.28
C TYR A 668 18.66 -0.66 -25.40
N GLY A 669 18.60 0.65 -25.64
CA GLY A 669 17.58 1.49 -25.02
C GLY A 669 16.18 1.20 -25.56
N TYR A 670 16.12 0.98 -26.87
CA TYR A 670 14.98 0.43 -27.59
C TYR A 670 15.49 -0.55 -28.63
N ALA A 671 14.86 -1.73 -28.72
CA ALA A 671 15.09 -2.70 -29.78
C ALA A 671 13.78 -3.01 -30.51
N GLY A 672 13.74 -2.81 -31.83
CA GLY A 672 12.61 -3.19 -32.66
C GLY A 672 12.98 -4.27 -33.67
N THR A 673 12.21 -5.36 -33.77
CA THR A 673 12.40 -6.36 -34.83
C THR A 673 11.10 -6.60 -35.57
N SER A 674 11.11 -6.42 -36.89
CA SER A 674 9.90 -6.54 -37.73
C SER A 674 8.70 -5.72 -37.24
N SER A 675 8.95 -4.64 -36.49
CA SER A 675 7.90 -3.79 -35.94
C SER A 675 7.49 -2.69 -36.92
N GLN A 676 6.26 -2.22 -36.83
CA GLN A 676 5.67 -1.31 -37.81
C GLN A 676 4.98 -0.14 -37.13
N ASN A 677 5.19 1.07 -37.66
CA ASN A 677 4.48 2.28 -37.20
C ASN A 677 4.73 2.66 -35.72
N ASP A 678 5.76 2.11 -35.07
CA ASP A 678 6.04 2.44 -33.68
C ASP A 678 6.43 3.91 -33.52
N THR A 679 5.95 4.51 -32.44
CA THR A 679 6.28 5.89 -32.05
C THR A 679 7.15 5.91 -30.81
N ILE A 680 8.40 6.32 -30.95
CA ILE A 680 9.37 6.52 -29.88
C ILE A 680 9.53 8.03 -29.67
N GLU A 681 8.82 8.58 -28.68
CA GLU A 681 8.71 10.03 -28.48
C GLU A 681 9.09 10.50 -27.06
N GLY A 682 9.93 11.53 -26.94
CA GLY A 682 10.13 12.22 -25.67
C GLY A 682 10.85 11.40 -24.58
N ASN A 683 11.41 10.24 -24.93
CA ASN A 683 12.09 9.37 -23.99
C ASN A 683 13.48 9.91 -23.63
N THR A 684 13.90 9.70 -22.38
CA THR A 684 15.27 9.93 -21.94
C THR A 684 15.97 8.58 -21.83
N ILE A 685 16.91 8.32 -22.74
CA ILE A 685 17.63 7.06 -22.88
C ILE A 685 19.11 7.30 -22.56
N THR A 686 19.61 6.69 -21.48
CA THR A 686 21.02 6.76 -21.10
C THR A 686 21.56 5.35 -20.91
N ILE A 687 22.46 4.92 -21.80
CA ILE A 687 22.99 3.57 -21.81
C ILE A 687 24.52 3.57 -21.79
N SER A 688 25.10 2.55 -21.14
CA SER A 688 26.53 2.33 -21.05
C SER A 688 26.86 0.87 -21.30
N GLY A 689 27.67 0.60 -22.33
CA GLY A 689 28.14 -0.70 -22.76
C GLY A 689 29.67 -0.81 -22.77
N ILE A 690 30.17 -2.04 -22.69
CA ILE A 690 31.62 -2.32 -22.65
C ILE A 690 32.08 -3.00 -23.93
N ASP A 691 31.61 -4.23 -24.17
CA ASP A 691 31.98 -5.06 -25.32
C ASP A 691 30.92 -6.16 -25.54
N VAL A 692 30.21 -6.11 -26.67
CA VAL A 692 29.22 -7.11 -27.10
C VAL A 692 29.76 -8.53 -27.17
N ASN A 693 31.07 -8.73 -27.38
CA ASN A 693 31.65 -10.09 -27.39
C ASN A 693 31.68 -10.75 -26.00
N LYS A 694 31.33 -10.01 -24.95
CA LYS A 694 31.18 -10.53 -23.58
C LYS A 694 29.76 -10.94 -23.25
N THR A 695 28.79 -10.64 -24.12
CA THR A 695 27.43 -11.10 -23.91
C THR A 695 27.36 -12.63 -24.02
N PRO A 696 26.47 -13.28 -23.26
CA PRO A 696 26.16 -14.70 -23.45
C PRO A 696 25.66 -14.99 -24.88
N GLU A 697 25.57 -16.28 -25.22
CA GLU A 697 24.85 -16.72 -26.42
C GLU A 697 23.45 -16.16 -26.42
N ASN A 698 23.04 -15.56 -27.53
CA ASN A 698 21.83 -14.80 -27.62
C ASN A 698 21.01 -15.24 -28.84
N TYR A 699 19.82 -15.75 -28.55
CA TYR A 699 18.87 -16.29 -29.51
C TYR A 699 17.72 -15.31 -29.81
N ASP A 700 17.76 -14.10 -29.26
CA ASP A 700 16.79 -13.06 -29.56
C ASP A 700 16.90 -12.61 -31.02
N THR A 701 15.76 -12.27 -31.61
CA THR A 701 15.62 -11.81 -33.00
C THR A 701 16.46 -10.56 -33.32
N ALA A 702 16.57 -9.65 -32.34
CA ALA A 702 17.45 -8.47 -32.40
C ALA A 702 18.93 -8.81 -32.20
N GLY A 703 19.24 -9.97 -31.60
CA GLY A 703 20.58 -10.40 -31.23
C GLY A 703 21.28 -9.48 -30.24
N SER A 704 22.56 -9.76 -29.95
CA SER A 704 23.37 -8.92 -29.07
C SER A 704 23.90 -7.68 -29.79
N GLY A 705 23.82 -6.53 -29.13
CA GLY A 705 24.43 -5.29 -29.64
C GLY A 705 24.18 -4.08 -28.75
N HIS A 706 24.70 -2.94 -29.19
CA HIS A 706 24.65 -1.71 -28.41
C HIS A 706 24.22 -0.53 -29.27
N ALA A 707 23.11 0.10 -28.90
CA ALA A 707 22.62 1.33 -29.48
C ALA A 707 21.52 1.96 -28.59
N GLY A 708 21.40 3.28 -28.62
CA GLY A 708 20.29 3.97 -27.95
C GLY A 708 18.93 3.48 -28.47
N ILE A 709 18.80 3.44 -29.80
CA ILE A 709 17.67 2.85 -30.51
C ILE A 709 18.24 1.96 -31.61
N PHE A 710 17.86 0.68 -31.62
CA PHE A 710 18.19 -0.28 -32.66
C PHE A 710 16.91 -0.83 -33.27
N THR A 711 16.84 -0.91 -34.60
CA THR A 711 15.77 -1.65 -35.27
C THR A 711 16.29 -2.47 -36.43
N LYS A 712 15.64 -3.63 -36.65
CA LYS A 712 15.93 -4.57 -37.72
C LYS A 712 14.63 -4.98 -38.41
N ASP A 713 14.61 -4.99 -39.74
CA ASP A 713 13.46 -5.39 -40.55
C ASP A 713 12.17 -4.60 -40.21
N SER A 714 12.31 -3.45 -39.56
CA SER A 714 11.22 -2.61 -39.03
C SER A 714 11.06 -1.35 -39.88
N PHE A 715 9.85 -0.80 -39.97
CA PHE A 715 9.58 0.31 -40.88
C PHE A 715 8.47 1.27 -40.44
N SER A 716 8.43 2.45 -41.07
CA SER A 716 7.47 3.53 -40.78
C SER A 716 7.53 4.06 -39.34
N LEU A 717 8.72 4.04 -38.74
CA LEU A 717 8.93 4.43 -37.35
C LEU A 717 8.87 5.96 -37.18
N THR A 718 8.35 6.43 -36.05
CA THR A 718 8.42 7.85 -35.64
C THR A 718 9.31 8.01 -34.41
N ILE A 719 10.51 8.55 -34.58
CA ILE A 719 11.49 8.79 -33.52
C ILE A 719 11.67 10.29 -33.31
N LYS A 720 11.02 10.86 -32.29
CA LYS A 720 10.98 12.32 -32.09
C LYS A 720 11.26 12.77 -30.66
N ASN A 721 11.93 13.91 -30.53
CA ASN A 721 12.09 14.61 -29.25
C ASN A 721 12.78 13.78 -28.13
N ASN A 722 13.50 12.71 -28.48
CA ASN A 722 14.18 11.87 -27.49
C ASN A 722 15.53 12.48 -27.10
N LYS A 723 15.96 12.22 -25.86
CA LYS A 723 17.32 12.47 -25.39
C LYS A 723 18.05 11.13 -25.28
N ILE A 724 19.00 10.89 -26.16
CA ILE A 724 19.73 9.63 -26.30
C ILE A 724 21.22 9.87 -26.02
N ILE A 725 21.72 9.22 -24.98
CA ILE A 725 23.13 9.19 -24.62
C ILE A 725 23.57 7.72 -24.62
N SER A 726 24.32 7.35 -25.67
CA SER A 726 24.89 6.02 -25.86
C SER A 726 26.39 6.06 -25.63
N THR A 727 26.89 5.25 -24.70
CA THR A 727 28.32 5.16 -24.38
C THR A 727 28.76 3.71 -24.52
N TYR A 728 29.58 3.40 -25.50
CA TYR A 728 30.13 2.08 -25.79
C TYR A 728 31.66 2.08 -25.86
N LYS A 729 32.29 1.50 -24.83
CA LYS A 729 33.74 1.55 -24.65
C LYS A 729 34.55 0.95 -25.82
N LYS A 730 34.04 -0.10 -26.48
CA LYS A 730 34.69 -0.72 -27.65
C LYS A 730 34.61 0.14 -28.92
N GLY A 731 33.71 1.12 -28.96
CA GLY A 731 33.41 1.93 -30.14
C GLY A 731 32.62 1.16 -31.20
N GLY A 732 32.20 1.84 -32.26
CA GLY A 732 31.39 1.24 -33.33
C GLY A 732 29.86 1.35 -33.15
N ASP A 733 29.37 1.87 -32.01
CA ASP A 733 27.94 2.08 -31.76
C ASP A 733 27.29 3.24 -32.56
N TYR A 734 25.97 3.30 -32.56
CA TYR A 734 25.24 4.45 -33.06
C TYR A 734 24.19 4.83 -32.00
N GLY A 735 23.86 6.11 -31.92
CA GLY A 735 22.75 6.54 -31.08
C GLY A 735 21.42 6.00 -31.61
N ILE A 736 21.26 5.97 -32.93
CA ILE A 736 20.14 5.33 -33.62
C ILE A 736 20.69 4.48 -34.78
N ARG A 737 20.32 3.21 -34.83
CA ARG A 737 20.68 2.28 -35.91
C ARG A 737 19.44 1.56 -36.43
N ILE A 738 19.11 1.80 -37.70
CA ILE A 738 18.02 1.14 -38.43
C ILE A 738 18.68 0.30 -39.53
N ILE A 739 18.31 -0.97 -39.61
CA ILE A 739 18.78 -1.89 -40.66
C ILE A 739 17.62 -2.66 -41.28
N ASN A 740 17.77 -2.99 -42.56
CA ASN A 740 16.82 -3.68 -43.41
C ASN A 740 15.41 -3.07 -43.41
N SER A 741 15.29 -1.74 -43.41
CA SER A 741 13.97 -1.11 -43.55
C SER A 741 13.37 -1.47 -44.92
N THR A 742 12.09 -1.86 -44.97
CA THR A 742 11.42 -2.22 -46.23
C THR A 742 11.58 -1.11 -47.28
N GLN A 743 11.99 -1.47 -48.49
CA GLN A 743 12.24 -0.51 -49.57
C GLN A 743 11.00 0.35 -49.84
N GLY A 744 11.13 1.68 -49.77
CA GLY A 744 10.04 2.63 -49.96
C GLY A 744 9.31 3.07 -48.69
N SER A 745 9.51 2.38 -47.56
CA SER A 745 9.03 2.85 -46.25
C SER A 745 9.79 4.10 -45.78
N LYS A 746 9.14 4.90 -44.93
CA LYS A 746 9.65 6.21 -44.50
C LYS A 746 9.70 6.30 -42.99
N ASN A 747 10.88 6.21 -42.40
CA ASN A 747 11.08 6.51 -40.99
C ASN A 747 11.21 8.03 -40.79
N ILE A 748 10.71 8.54 -39.66
CA ILE A 748 10.78 9.96 -39.30
C ILE A 748 11.65 10.11 -38.06
N ILE A 749 12.83 10.71 -38.20
CA ILE A 749 13.83 10.88 -37.14
C ILE A 749 14.11 12.36 -36.96
N GLU A 750 13.42 13.00 -36.01
CA GLU A 750 13.45 14.46 -35.88
C GLU A 750 13.60 14.98 -34.45
N ASN A 751 14.26 16.14 -34.30
CA ASN A 751 14.33 16.88 -33.04
C ASN A 751 14.92 16.09 -31.85
N ASN A 752 15.69 15.03 -32.10
CA ASN A 752 16.31 14.25 -31.02
C ASN A 752 17.63 14.91 -30.59
N TYR A 753 17.97 14.80 -29.31
CA TYR A 753 19.31 15.03 -28.80
C TYR A 753 20.05 13.69 -28.76
N ILE A 754 21.08 13.51 -29.57
CA ILE A 754 21.76 12.22 -29.76
C ILE A 754 23.26 12.40 -29.56
N SER A 755 23.83 11.61 -28.66
CA SER A 755 25.26 11.45 -28.48
C SER A 755 25.62 9.97 -28.49
N SER A 756 26.62 9.59 -29.28
CA SER A 756 27.25 8.27 -29.27
C SER A 756 28.76 8.45 -29.18
N ASP A 757 29.42 7.61 -28.40
CA ASP A 757 30.88 7.70 -28.22
C ASP A 757 31.68 7.03 -29.36
N ASN A 758 31.04 6.27 -30.25
CA ASN A 758 31.63 5.83 -31.52
C ASN A 758 32.12 6.99 -32.38
N GLY A 759 33.42 7.25 -32.33
CA GLY A 759 34.02 8.40 -33.03
C GLY A 759 33.47 9.75 -32.55
N LYS A 760 32.85 9.80 -31.36
CA LYS A 760 32.17 10.99 -30.81
C LYS A 760 31.14 11.57 -31.77
N LYS A 761 30.33 10.70 -32.40
CA LYS A 761 29.25 11.10 -33.29
C LYS A 761 28.14 11.81 -32.51
N LEU A 762 27.61 12.88 -33.09
CA LEU A 762 26.61 13.74 -32.46
C LEU A 762 25.49 14.09 -33.46
N GLY A 763 24.27 14.25 -32.94
CA GLY A 763 23.09 14.60 -33.73
C GLY A 763 22.93 13.67 -34.93
N THR A 764 22.71 14.24 -36.13
CA THR A 764 22.56 13.47 -37.37
C THR A 764 23.70 12.50 -37.66
N LYS A 765 24.95 12.79 -37.25
CA LYS A 765 26.08 11.87 -37.49
C LYS A 765 26.04 10.61 -36.63
N ALA A 766 25.23 10.59 -35.57
CA ALA A 766 25.03 9.45 -34.69
C ALA A 766 23.90 8.52 -35.17
N ILE A 767 23.36 8.76 -36.35
CA ILE A 767 22.28 7.98 -36.97
C ILE A 767 22.88 7.14 -38.11
N SER A 768 22.54 5.85 -38.15
CA SER A 768 22.79 4.94 -39.27
C SER A 768 21.47 4.35 -39.72
N THR A 769 21.12 4.53 -40.99
CA THR A 769 19.95 3.92 -41.62
C THR A 769 20.27 3.55 -43.06
N ASP A 770 19.66 2.48 -43.57
CA ASP A 770 19.69 2.08 -44.97
C ASP A 770 18.47 2.58 -45.78
N GLY A 771 17.48 3.19 -45.10
CA GLY A 771 16.29 3.76 -45.71
C GLY A 771 16.60 5.06 -46.47
N SER A 772 16.64 5.00 -47.80
CA SER A 772 16.87 6.18 -48.65
C SER A 772 15.75 7.23 -48.60
N SER A 773 14.54 6.83 -48.17
CA SER A 773 13.36 7.68 -48.04
C SER A 773 13.19 8.30 -46.64
N ASP A 774 14.09 8.01 -45.69
CA ASP A 774 13.97 8.46 -44.30
C ASP A 774 14.06 9.99 -44.17
N VAL A 775 13.26 10.55 -43.28
CA VAL A 775 13.30 11.98 -42.93
C VAL A 775 14.15 12.17 -41.69
N ILE A 776 15.35 12.73 -41.90
CA ILE A 776 16.29 13.01 -40.82
C ILE A 776 16.48 14.52 -40.71
N ALA A 777 15.87 15.15 -39.70
CA ALA A 777 15.89 16.61 -39.56
C ALA A 777 16.09 17.08 -38.12
N ARG A 778 16.80 18.20 -37.94
CA ARG A 778 16.89 18.93 -36.65
C ARG A 778 17.38 18.09 -35.46
N ASN A 779 18.17 17.03 -35.70
CA ASN A 779 18.80 16.24 -34.63
C ASN A 779 20.07 16.94 -34.11
N THR A 780 20.17 17.09 -32.79
CA THR A 780 21.19 17.87 -32.08
C THR A 780 22.06 16.95 -31.19
N PRO A 781 23.21 17.41 -30.70
CA PRO A 781 23.89 18.65 -31.05
C PRO A 781 24.58 18.54 -32.41
N ILE A 782 24.63 19.66 -33.15
CA ILE A 782 25.42 19.79 -34.37
C ILE A 782 26.89 19.95 -33.95
N GLY A 783 27.77 19.09 -34.46
CA GLY A 783 29.22 19.18 -34.20
C GLY A 783 29.78 20.57 -34.53
N THR A 784 30.78 21.03 -33.78
CA THR A 784 31.47 22.30 -34.08
C THR A 784 32.96 22.12 -34.21
N SER A 785 33.61 23.03 -34.96
CA SER A 785 35.06 23.14 -35.01
C SER A 785 35.47 24.59 -34.82
N ILE A 786 36.49 24.79 -33.98
CA ILE A 786 37.07 26.10 -33.70
C ILE A 786 38.54 26.11 -34.15
N SER A 787 38.91 27.07 -35.00
CA SER A 787 40.30 27.30 -35.37
C SER A 787 40.85 28.51 -34.61
N ILE A 788 42.17 28.53 -34.40
CA ILE A 788 42.86 29.64 -33.75
C ILE A 788 44.08 30.05 -34.59
N THR A 789 44.18 31.35 -34.86
CA THR A 789 45.28 31.95 -35.62
C THR A 789 46.00 32.95 -34.76
N THR A 790 47.33 32.87 -34.78
CA THR A 790 48.24 33.80 -34.09
C THR A 790 49.25 34.37 -35.07
N LYS A 791 49.83 35.53 -34.77
CA LYS A 791 50.92 36.13 -35.56
C LYS A 791 52.12 36.39 -34.65
N THR A 792 53.33 36.23 -35.18
CA THR A 792 54.54 36.60 -34.44
C THR A 792 54.56 38.10 -34.20
N ILE A 793 54.80 38.50 -32.95
CA ILE A 793 54.97 39.91 -32.56
C ILE A 793 56.35 40.15 -31.93
N TYR A 794 56.77 41.41 -31.86
CA TYR A 794 57.92 41.82 -31.06
C TYR A 794 57.50 42.29 -29.67
N LYS A 795 58.37 42.12 -28.67
CA LYS A 795 58.13 42.60 -27.29
C LYS A 795 57.63 44.04 -27.28
N GLY A 796 56.54 44.31 -26.54
CA GLY A 796 55.91 45.62 -26.42
C GLY A 796 54.83 45.94 -27.46
N LYS A 797 54.54 45.02 -28.40
CA LYS A 797 53.36 45.09 -29.28
C LYS A 797 52.23 44.22 -28.74
N ASN A 798 50.99 44.56 -29.09
CA ASN A 798 49.83 43.73 -28.77
C ASN A 798 49.77 42.53 -29.70
N ALA A 799 49.48 41.35 -29.16
CA ALA A 799 49.16 40.16 -29.94
C ALA A 799 47.68 40.21 -30.34
N VAL A 800 47.41 40.02 -31.63
CA VAL A 800 46.05 39.84 -32.15
C VAL A 800 45.86 38.36 -32.42
N ILE A 801 44.99 37.73 -31.63
CA ILE A 801 44.66 36.31 -31.72
C ILE A 801 43.21 36.21 -32.19
N THR A 802 42.97 35.49 -33.27
CA THR A 802 41.62 35.32 -33.84
C THR A 802 41.20 33.87 -33.72
N ALA A 803 39.96 33.65 -33.29
CA ALA A 803 39.32 32.34 -33.31
C ALA A 803 38.14 32.34 -34.28
N THR A 804 38.01 31.31 -35.10
CA THR A 804 36.89 31.16 -36.03
C THR A 804 36.11 29.90 -35.68
N LEU A 805 34.82 30.05 -35.38
CA LEU A 805 33.91 28.96 -35.03
C LEU A 805 32.97 28.67 -36.21
N LYS A 806 32.89 27.40 -36.59
CA LYS A 806 31.97 26.88 -37.60
C LYS A 806 31.31 25.59 -37.13
N ASP A 807 30.13 25.30 -37.64
CA ASP A 807 29.48 24.00 -37.46
C ASP A 807 30.12 22.92 -38.35
N ALA A 808 29.62 21.69 -38.23
CA ALA A 808 30.08 20.52 -38.97
C ALA A 808 29.82 20.61 -40.48
N ASN A 809 28.90 21.48 -40.92
CA ASN A 809 28.57 21.72 -42.32
C ASN A 809 29.39 22.90 -42.90
N GLY A 810 30.25 23.52 -42.08
CA GLY A 810 31.08 24.66 -42.47
C GLY A 810 30.40 26.02 -42.33
N LYS A 811 29.15 26.08 -41.84
CA LYS A 811 28.46 27.34 -41.57
C LYS A 811 29.11 28.06 -40.39
N LEU A 812 29.39 29.35 -40.57
CA LEU A 812 30.01 30.19 -39.55
C LEU A 812 29.01 30.51 -38.44
N LEU A 813 29.41 30.35 -37.19
CA LEU A 813 28.53 30.51 -36.04
C LEU A 813 28.73 31.89 -35.40
N ALA A 814 27.77 32.79 -35.63
CA ALA A 814 27.77 34.14 -35.08
C ALA A 814 27.23 34.20 -33.64
N ASN A 815 27.67 35.23 -32.91
CA ASN A 815 27.25 35.55 -31.53
C ASN A 815 27.40 34.38 -30.53
N LYS A 816 28.37 33.50 -30.73
CA LYS A 816 28.68 32.40 -29.80
C LYS A 816 29.87 32.80 -28.92
N LYS A 817 29.73 32.61 -27.61
CA LYS A 817 30.77 32.95 -26.62
C LYS A 817 31.91 31.94 -26.68
N VAL A 818 33.12 32.39 -27.00
CA VAL A 818 34.35 31.58 -26.97
C VAL A 818 35.33 32.13 -25.96
N THR A 819 36.14 31.25 -25.36
CA THR A 819 37.07 31.59 -24.28
C THR A 819 38.51 31.24 -24.65
N LEU A 820 39.36 32.26 -24.69
CA LEU A 820 40.81 32.16 -24.86
C LEU A 820 41.50 32.06 -23.50
N THR A 821 42.39 31.07 -23.34
CA THR A 821 43.30 30.96 -22.21
C THR A 821 44.75 31.12 -22.70
N ILE A 822 45.46 32.13 -22.19
CA ILE A 822 46.87 32.38 -22.50
C ILE A 822 47.59 32.94 -21.26
N ASN A 823 48.77 32.39 -20.95
CA ASN A 823 49.55 32.75 -19.75
C ASN A 823 48.74 32.66 -18.43
N GLY A 824 47.92 31.61 -18.29
CA GLY A 824 47.07 31.37 -17.13
C GLY A 824 45.82 32.27 -17.02
N LYS A 825 45.67 33.29 -17.87
CA LYS A 825 44.51 34.21 -17.87
C LYS A 825 43.47 33.80 -18.89
N LYS A 826 42.18 33.95 -18.53
CA LYS A 826 41.03 33.67 -19.40
C LYS A 826 40.43 34.97 -19.95
N TYR A 827 40.05 34.96 -21.22
CA TYR A 827 39.40 36.07 -21.93
C TYR A 827 38.22 35.50 -22.71
N SER A 828 37.03 36.09 -22.59
CA SER A 828 35.85 35.64 -23.34
C SER A 828 35.41 36.70 -24.35
N LYS A 829 34.96 36.26 -25.52
CA LYS A 829 34.41 37.14 -26.55
C LYS A 829 33.40 36.39 -27.42
N ASN A 830 32.40 37.10 -27.92
CA ASN A 830 31.45 36.53 -28.86
C ASN A 830 32.00 36.60 -30.28
N THR A 831 31.71 35.57 -31.07
CA THR A 831 31.97 35.58 -32.51
C THR A 831 31.10 36.62 -33.21
N ASN A 832 31.64 37.28 -34.24
CA ASN A 832 30.88 38.20 -35.08
C ASN A 832 30.06 37.46 -36.16
N SER A 833 29.42 38.19 -37.09
CA SER A 833 28.66 37.62 -38.21
C SER A 833 29.45 36.68 -39.12
N LYS A 834 30.79 36.74 -39.10
CA LYS A 834 31.69 35.85 -39.83
C LYS A 834 32.22 34.70 -38.96
N GLY A 835 31.62 34.45 -37.80
CA GLY A 835 32.06 33.41 -36.86
C GLY A 835 33.40 33.70 -36.19
N VAL A 836 33.92 34.94 -36.26
CA VAL A 836 35.27 35.29 -35.76
C VAL A 836 35.19 36.04 -34.44
N ALA A 837 35.98 35.60 -33.45
CA ALA A 837 36.26 36.33 -32.22
C ALA A 837 37.72 36.81 -32.21
N THR A 838 37.93 38.12 -32.05
CA THR A 838 39.27 38.75 -32.05
C THR A 838 39.68 39.21 -30.66
N PHE A 839 40.76 38.63 -30.14
CA PHE A 839 41.36 38.96 -28.85
C PHE A 839 42.61 39.81 -29.05
N THR A 840 42.71 40.92 -28.32
CA THR A 840 43.89 41.79 -28.29
C THR A 840 44.57 41.62 -26.94
N ILE A 841 45.74 40.97 -26.92
CA ILE A 841 46.46 40.63 -25.68
C ILE A 841 47.75 41.46 -25.61
N SER A 842 47.87 42.29 -24.59
CA SER A 842 49.05 43.10 -24.32
C SER A 842 50.02 42.40 -23.36
N SER A 843 51.25 42.92 -23.28
CA SER A 843 52.23 42.57 -22.23
C SER A 843 52.63 41.09 -22.14
N LEU A 844 52.67 40.38 -23.27
CA LEU A 844 53.18 39.01 -23.31
C LEU A 844 54.71 38.94 -23.15
N ASN A 845 55.17 37.94 -22.40
CA ASN A 845 56.60 37.67 -22.21
C ASN A 845 57.26 37.18 -23.51
N VAL A 846 58.58 37.42 -23.65
CA VAL A 846 59.37 36.92 -24.79
C VAL A 846 59.43 35.39 -24.73
N GLY A 847 59.19 34.73 -25.85
CA GLY A 847 59.17 33.28 -25.96
C GLY A 847 57.98 32.76 -26.75
N LYS A 848 57.72 31.46 -26.60
CA LYS A 848 56.54 30.78 -27.15
C LYS A 848 55.55 30.53 -26.00
N THR A 849 54.28 30.84 -26.20
CA THR A 849 53.21 30.59 -25.22
C THR A 849 52.03 29.93 -25.90
N THR A 850 51.48 28.87 -25.30
CA THR A 850 50.29 28.20 -25.82
C THR A 850 49.05 29.05 -25.54
N ALA A 851 48.32 29.37 -26.61
CA ALA A 851 47.01 29.98 -26.59
C ALA A 851 45.97 28.88 -26.82
N LYS A 852 45.09 28.62 -25.85
CA LYS A 852 44.01 27.62 -25.96
C LYS A 852 42.68 28.33 -26.16
N ILE A 853 41.91 27.96 -27.17
CA ILE A 853 40.55 28.46 -27.38
C ILE A 853 39.53 27.35 -27.12
N ALA A 854 38.41 27.67 -26.49
CA ALA A 854 37.32 26.75 -26.25
C ALA A 854 35.95 27.41 -26.50
N TYR A 855 35.04 26.62 -27.08
CA TYR A 855 33.61 26.85 -27.15
C TYR A 855 32.92 25.77 -26.30
N SER A 856 32.09 26.16 -25.34
CA SER A 856 31.46 25.24 -24.38
C SER A 856 30.28 24.45 -24.95
N GLY A 857 29.75 24.83 -26.12
CA GLY A 857 28.54 24.22 -26.68
C GLY A 857 27.23 24.81 -26.14
N SER A 858 26.12 24.24 -26.62
CA SER A 858 24.72 24.45 -26.24
C SER A 858 23.93 23.16 -26.53
N THR A 859 22.61 23.15 -26.32
CA THR A 859 21.74 22.05 -26.77
C THR A 859 21.82 21.85 -28.29
N GLU A 860 21.82 22.95 -29.05
CA GLU A 860 21.91 22.96 -30.51
C GLU A 860 23.30 22.58 -31.05
N PHE A 861 24.38 23.00 -30.38
CA PHE A 861 25.76 22.89 -30.91
C PHE A 861 26.72 22.25 -29.91
N ALA A 862 27.53 21.31 -30.39
CA ALA A 862 28.52 20.64 -29.56
C ALA A 862 29.65 21.57 -29.12
N SER A 863 30.29 21.25 -28.00
CA SER A 863 31.52 21.92 -27.57
C SER A 863 32.70 21.62 -28.51
N SER A 864 33.66 22.54 -28.60
CA SER A 864 34.92 22.33 -29.35
C SER A 864 36.06 23.15 -28.76
N SER A 865 37.30 22.71 -28.97
CA SER A 865 38.48 23.44 -28.50
C SER A 865 39.66 23.24 -29.45
N ASN A 866 40.61 24.17 -29.41
CA ASN A 866 41.83 24.12 -30.20
C ASN A 866 42.96 24.93 -29.53
N SER A 867 44.19 24.81 -30.01
CA SER A 867 45.31 25.60 -29.50
C SER A 867 46.31 25.98 -30.58
N ALA A 868 46.99 27.10 -30.38
CA ALA A 868 48.09 27.56 -31.23
C ALA A 868 49.19 28.20 -30.38
N ILE A 869 50.40 28.27 -30.95
CA ILE A 869 51.56 28.88 -30.30
C ILE A 869 51.66 30.36 -30.65
N GLN A 870 51.43 31.23 -29.67
CA GLN A 870 51.74 32.65 -29.79
C GLN A 870 53.24 32.86 -29.59
N THR A 871 53.91 33.45 -30.59
CA THR A 871 55.35 33.73 -30.54
C THR A 871 55.60 35.23 -30.31
N VAL A 872 56.38 35.55 -29.28
CA VAL A 872 56.85 36.91 -29.00
C VAL A 872 58.37 36.93 -29.14
N LYS A 873 58.87 37.58 -30.19
CA LYS A 873 60.31 37.77 -30.40
C LYS A 873 60.80 38.94 -29.54
N GLY A 874 61.95 38.73 -28.91
CA GLY A 874 62.66 39.86 -28.32
C GLY A 874 63.11 40.84 -29.41
N ILE A 875 63.36 42.08 -29.02
CA ILE A 875 63.85 43.14 -29.91
C ILE A 875 65.01 43.85 -29.23
N ALA A 876 66.05 44.21 -29.99
CA ALA A 876 67.19 44.93 -29.43
C ALA A 876 66.83 46.38 -29.10
N ASP A 877 67.66 47.04 -28.29
CA ASP A 877 67.57 48.47 -28.01
C ASP A 877 68.97 48.94 -27.62
N LEU A 878 69.69 49.51 -28.57
CA LEU A 878 71.06 49.94 -28.33
C LEU A 878 71.04 51.34 -27.70
N VAL A 879 71.90 51.54 -26.71
CA VAL A 879 72.05 52.83 -26.04
C VAL A 879 73.51 53.11 -25.81
N ILE A 880 73.92 54.34 -26.07
CA ILE A 880 75.28 54.78 -25.72
C ILE A 880 75.28 55.16 -24.24
N LYS A 881 75.69 54.22 -23.39
CA LYS A 881 75.72 54.40 -21.94
C LYS A 881 76.76 55.43 -21.54
N LYS A 882 78.00 55.26 -22.01
CA LYS A 882 79.12 56.13 -21.62
C LYS A 882 80.14 56.27 -22.74
N VAL A 883 80.77 57.44 -22.82
CA VAL A 883 81.93 57.68 -23.68
C VAL A 883 83.09 58.07 -22.77
N LYS A 884 84.22 57.35 -22.86
CA LYS A 884 85.48 57.69 -22.18
C LYS A 884 86.57 57.91 -23.22
N LYS A 885 87.47 58.85 -22.98
CA LYS A 885 88.61 59.14 -23.86
C LYS A 885 89.92 58.73 -23.19
N SER A 886 90.84 58.20 -23.97
CA SER A 886 92.23 57.96 -23.56
C SER A 886 93.11 58.18 -24.79
N ARG A 887 93.94 59.23 -24.75
CA ARG A 887 94.71 59.74 -25.91
C ARG A 887 93.81 59.93 -27.15
N ASN A 888 94.19 59.37 -28.30
CA ASN A 888 93.46 59.46 -29.59
C ASN A 888 92.37 58.39 -29.77
N VAL A 889 91.93 57.73 -28.69
CA VAL A 889 90.94 56.63 -28.74
C VAL A 889 89.73 56.94 -27.88
N TYR A 890 88.55 56.91 -28.49
CA TYR A 890 87.27 56.96 -27.79
C TYR A 890 86.81 55.53 -27.46
N LYS A 891 86.64 55.23 -26.18
CA LYS A 891 86.01 54.00 -25.68
C LYS A 891 84.52 54.29 -25.50
N ILE A 892 83.70 53.90 -26.47
CA ILE A 892 82.25 54.08 -26.46
C ILE A 892 81.61 52.81 -25.95
N ILE A 893 80.96 52.89 -24.79
CA ILE A 893 80.25 51.76 -24.17
C ILE A 893 78.81 51.79 -24.68
N ILE A 894 78.48 50.83 -25.53
CA ILE A 894 77.12 50.62 -26.05
C ILE A 894 76.51 49.49 -25.23
N THR A 895 75.36 49.74 -24.63
CA THR A 895 74.58 48.72 -23.91
C THR A 895 73.38 48.34 -24.77
N ASN A 896 73.05 47.05 -24.86
CA ASN A 896 71.77 46.62 -25.39
C ASN A 896 70.79 46.47 -24.23
N LYS A 897 69.89 47.44 -24.05
CA LYS A 897 68.82 47.38 -23.04
C LYS A 897 67.57 46.64 -23.53
N GLY A 898 67.58 46.18 -24.78
CA GLY A 898 66.49 45.41 -25.38
C GLY A 898 66.47 43.95 -24.92
N SER A 899 65.41 43.25 -25.29
CA SER A 899 65.14 41.87 -24.90
C SER A 899 65.70 40.81 -25.86
N ALA A 900 66.36 41.22 -26.96
CA ALA A 900 67.04 40.31 -27.87
C ALA A 900 68.44 40.79 -28.24
N LYS A 901 69.29 39.85 -28.64
CA LYS A 901 70.62 40.11 -29.20
C LYS A 901 70.52 40.96 -30.46
N SER A 902 71.28 42.06 -30.53
CA SER A 902 71.31 42.91 -31.73
C SER A 902 71.92 42.16 -32.93
N THR A 903 71.55 42.54 -34.14
CA THR A 903 72.38 42.21 -35.31
C THR A 903 73.65 43.09 -35.31
N ALA A 904 74.64 42.69 -36.10
CA ALA A 904 75.86 43.48 -36.23
C ALA A 904 75.52 44.78 -36.95
N THR A 905 76.00 45.91 -36.41
CA THR A 905 75.68 47.23 -36.92
C THR A 905 76.93 48.11 -37.00
N LYS A 906 76.78 49.41 -37.22
CA LYS A 906 77.85 50.38 -37.36
C LYS A 906 77.66 51.53 -36.37
N LEU A 907 78.77 52.03 -35.82
CA LEU A 907 78.82 53.22 -34.99
C LEU A 907 79.50 54.32 -35.77
N LYS A 908 78.81 55.46 -35.94
CA LYS A 908 79.36 56.67 -36.56
C LYS A 908 79.72 57.67 -35.47
N VAL A 909 80.97 58.10 -35.43
CA VAL A 909 81.42 59.22 -34.59
C VAL A 909 81.74 60.39 -35.52
N TYR A 910 81.20 61.59 -35.25
CA TYR A 910 81.36 62.75 -36.12
C TYR A 910 81.24 64.08 -35.37
N TYR A 911 81.76 65.17 -35.94
CA TYR A 911 81.53 66.55 -35.47
C TYR A 911 81.13 67.54 -36.57
N LYS A 912 81.27 67.16 -37.85
CA LYS A 912 80.78 67.88 -39.05
C LYS A 912 80.38 66.85 -40.11
N LYS A 913 79.56 67.23 -41.10
CA LYS A 913 78.98 66.33 -42.12
C LYS A 913 80.02 65.41 -42.79
N ASN A 914 81.21 65.96 -43.12
CA ASN A 914 82.28 65.26 -43.85
C ASN A 914 83.47 64.82 -42.99
N LYS A 915 83.38 64.97 -41.65
CA LYS A 915 84.45 64.58 -40.72
C LYS A 915 83.91 63.56 -39.73
N TYR A 916 83.93 62.29 -40.14
CA TYR A 916 83.38 61.15 -39.40
C TYR A 916 84.31 59.92 -39.48
N LYS A 917 84.17 59.00 -38.51
CA LYS A 917 84.69 57.63 -38.60
C LYS A 917 83.56 56.67 -38.30
N ILE A 918 83.48 55.62 -39.12
CA ILE A 918 82.54 54.53 -38.93
C ILE A 918 83.32 53.30 -38.53
N VAL A 919 82.84 52.61 -37.51
CA VAL A 919 83.40 51.32 -37.07
C VAL A 919 82.30 50.28 -36.99
N LYS A 920 82.65 49.02 -37.23
CA LYS A 920 81.75 47.88 -37.06
C LYS A 920 81.50 47.67 -35.56
N VAL A 921 80.24 47.43 -35.19
CA VAL A 921 79.80 47.06 -33.84
C VAL A 921 79.33 45.62 -33.92
N LYS A 922 80.01 44.72 -33.19
CA LYS A 922 79.61 43.31 -33.08
C LYS A 922 78.24 43.22 -32.41
N ARG A 923 77.55 42.09 -32.64
CA ARG A 923 76.25 41.78 -32.02
C ARG A 923 76.35 41.89 -30.49
N ILE A 924 75.40 42.57 -29.85
CA ILE A 924 75.39 42.75 -28.39
C ILE A 924 74.20 41.96 -27.82
N SER A 925 74.47 40.97 -26.95
CA SER A 925 73.43 40.21 -26.26
C SER A 925 72.58 41.12 -25.36
N ALA A 926 71.32 40.76 -25.11
CA ALA A 926 70.42 41.51 -24.22
C ALA A 926 71.06 41.75 -22.84
N GLY A 927 70.92 42.96 -22.31
CA GLY A 927 71.50 43.41 -21.03
C GLY A 927 73.01 43.62 -21.02
N LYS A 928 73.75 43.19 -22.05
CA LYS A 928 75.21 43.28 -22.10
C LYS A 928 75.67 44.60 -22.71
N SER A 929 76.91 44.96 -22.39
CA SER A 929 77.59 46.13 -22.94
C SER A 929 78.78 45.70 -23.80
N LEU A 930 79.02 46.43 -24.88
CA LEU A 930 80.22 46.31 -25.71
C LEU A 930 80.96 47.64 -25.69
N THR A 931 82.24 47.60 -25.36
CA THR A 931 83.12 48.76 -25.52
C THR A 931 83.71 48.77 -26.92
N VAL A 932 83.32 49.76 -27.72
CA VAL A 932 83.84 49.96 -29.07
C VAL A 932 84.90 51.05 -29.02
N LYS A 933 86.13 50.68 -29.41
CA LYS A 933 87.26 51.59 -29.49
C LYS A 933 87.27 52.24 -30.87
N VAL A 934 87.17 53.57 -30.91
CA VAL A 934 87.25 54.35 -32.15
C VAL A 934 88.50 55.22 -32.09
N ARG A 935 89.50 54.89 -32.93
CA ARG A 935 90.65 55.78 -33.15
C ARG A 935 90.20 56.92 -34.05
N PHE A 936 90.11 58.12 -33.51
CA PHE A 936 89.52 59.25 -34.22
C PHE A 936 90.13 60.58 -33.77
N PHE A 937 90.78 61.26 -34.73
CA PHE A 937 91.43 62.58 -34.67
C PHE A 937 92.70 62.74 -33.81
N LYS A 938 93.61 63.59 -34.33
CA LYS A 938 94.79 64.15 -33.66
C LYS A 938 94.35 65.20 -32.60
N ASN A 939 95.17 65.42 -31.58
CA ASN A 939 94.84 66.15 -30.34
C ASN A 939 94.09 67.50 -30.49
N LEU A 940 94.33 68.28 -31.54
CA LEU A 940 93.76 69.63 -31.72
C LEU A 940 92.23 69.69 -31.93
N ALA A 941 91.61 68.69 -32.57
CA ALA A 941 90.15 68.68 -32.81
C ALA A 941 89.31 68.41 -31.54
N ASN A 942 89.97 68.11 -30.42
CA ASN A 942 89.31 67.66 -29.20
C ASN A 942 88.59 68.79 -28.43
N LYS A 943 89.17 69.99 -28.35
CA LYS A 943 88.63 71.11 -27.53
C LYS A 943 87.55 71.96 -28.22
N LYS A 944 87.57 72.09 -29.55
CA LYS A 944 86.71 73.04 -30.30
C LYS A 944 85.28 72.56 -30.60
N TYR A 945 85.06 71.26 -30.83
CA TYR A 945 83.79 70.76 -31.35
C TYR A 945 83.11 69.74 -30.45
N THR A 946 81.80 69.90 -30.23
CA THR A 946 80.92 68.83 -29.72
C THR A 946 80.89 67.69 -30.72
N LYS A 947 81.14 66.47 -30.24
CA LYS A 947 81.16 65.25 -31.06
C LYS A 947 79.89 64.46 -30.79
N VAL A 948 79.47 63.68 -31.76
CA VAL A 948 78.30 62.82 -31.65
C VAL A 948 78.71 61.39 -31.98
N ALA A 949 78.42 60.47 -31.05
CA ALA A 949 78.43 59.05 -31.32
C ALA A 949 76.99 58.63 -31.66
N TYR A 950 76.81 57.91 -32.75
CA TYR A 950 75.52 57.40 -33.20
C TYR A 950 75.66 55.92 -33.57
N VAL A 951 75.28 55.04 -32.64
CA VAL A 951 75.25 53.59 -32.90
C VAL A 951 74.04 53.26 -33.76
N ASN A 952 74.18 52.30 -34.66
CA ASN A 952 73.12 51.91 -35.59
C ASN A 952 72.50 53.09 -36.37
N TYR A 953 73.33 54.07 -36.74
CA TYR A 953 72.88 55.31 -37.40
C TYR A 953 72.13 55.06 -38.72
N ASN A 954 72.37 53.92 -39.36
CA ASN A 954 71.73 53.48 -40.60
C ASN A 954 70.54 52.53 -40.37
N LYS A 955 70.11 52.33 -39.11
CA LYS A 955 68.99 51.49 -38.71
C LYS A 955 69.05 50.04 -39.24
N LYS A 956 70.27 49.50 -39.40
CA LYS A 956 70.47 48.12 -39.89
C LYS A 956 70.08 47.06 -38.85
N ALA A 957 70.27 47.34 -37.56
CA ALA A 957 69.71 46.52 -36.50
C ALA A 957 68.29 46.96 -36.19
N LEU A 958 67.34 46.02 -36.15
CA LEU A 958 65.97 46.31 -35.74
C LEU A 958 65.94 46.55 -34.23
N GLU A 959 65.50 47.74 -33.82
CA GLU A 959 65.46 48.15 -32.42
C GLU A 959 64.07 48.63 -32.01
N SER A 960 63.73 48.46 -30.73
CA SER A 960 62.49 48.97 -30.15
C SER A 960 62.46 50.49 -30.07
N SER A 961 63.63 51.13 -29.99
CA SER A 961 63.80 52.57 -30.10
C SER A 961 65.12 52.89 -30.78
N TYR A 962 65.12 53.96 -31.59
CA TYR A 962 66.36 54.51 -32.16
C TYR A 962 66.72 55.87 -31.55
N LYS A 963 65.89 56.40 -30.63
CA LYS A 963 66.08 57.77 -30.09
C LYS A 963 67.33 57.88 -29.22
N ASN A 964 67.64 56.81 -28.49
CA ASN A 964 68.76 56.66 -27.56
C ASN A 964 70.06 56.15 -28.20
N ASN A 965 70.06 55.95 -29.51
CA ASN A 965 71.23 55.54 -30.26
C ASN A 965 72.27 56.64 -30.47
N LYS A 966 71.89 57.90 -30.23
CA LYS A 966 72.73 59.09 -30.43
C LYS A 966 73.09 59.71 -29.09
N LYS A 967 74.37 60.01 -28.88
CA LYS A 967 74.87 60.74 -27.70
C LYS A 967 75.91 61.78 -28.12
N ALA A 968 75.62 63.04 -27.82
CA ALA A 968 76.58 64.14 -27.95
C ALA A 968 77.54 64.13 -26.74
N PHE A 969 78.78 64.52 -26.96
CA PHE A 969 79.80 64.60 -25.92
C PHE A 969 80.89 65.64 -26.26
N LYS A 970 81.44 66.26 -25.22
CA LYS A 970 82.69 67.04 -25.20
C LYS A 970 83.60 66.37 -24.17
N ILE A 971 84.86 66.08 -24.54
CA ILE A 971 85.85 65.44 -23.65
C ILE A 971 87.21 66.10 -23.78
#